data_AF-A0A671TVY8-F1
#
_entry.id   AF-A0A671TVY8-F1
#
_cell.length_a   1.000
_cell.length_b   1.000
_cell.length_c   1.000
_cell.angle_alpha   90.00
_cell.angle_beta   90.00
_cell.angle_gamma   90.00
#
_symmetry.space_group_name_H-M   'P 1'
#
loop_
_entity.id
_entity.type
_entity.pdbx_description
1 polymer ?
#
loop_
_entity_poly.entity_id
_entity_poly.type
_entity_poly.pdbx_seq_one_letter_code
_entity_poly.pdbx_strand_id
1 'polypeptide(L)'
;MHTTHSPRIDFFLLDNNLLDCVNACEYHPIAISDHAPTTVDISLPQDTIPRALWRFSSYLLSDNNFKDFVAAQIRFYIDFNDTPDVSSSILWEALKATTRGHVISYISQMRRAERARLVEIADEFLKLDETYSTSPSPILYKKRLLLHSEHDQLMTRVVERQLRQSKQNFFEQGDKAGRLLAQQARAVSASRLIYQIKLPDGSHTSDPVVINKSFSDFYSTLYTSECTPITETTPNPLDRLTFPQIDVNIARELGRPISSLEVHKAINSMQNRKSPGPDGFTVEFFKAYSMLLVPILVRMFNDSFTEGRLPATLYEASISLLLKKDRDPTSCGNYRPVSLLNVDCKILAKVLALRLQNVMSSIISLDQTGFTLGRHSFFNTRRLLNILSSPAPNTPEVVVALDAEKAFDRVEWGFLFSVLEKFGFDSNFISWVKLLYATPSASVNTNGVHSAYFPLKRGTRQGCPLSPLLFNIAIEPLAIWLRNQDEFEGITRFGQVHKLSLYADDLLLFISNPTSSLTSVLSILDQFGRLSGYKLNIQKSELFFVNNLARSLPQSIFPFKIAEEGFRYLGVFITSSFRELYLKNFQPLLDKCKSDLSRWAALPLSLAGRVNLIKMVILPKFLYLFQHIPICLNKSFFANLDQQFNAFIWHNKPARIKKHILQLSKSEGGLALPNFRHYFWACNINKLLYWLHDKSVDACPPWAHTEISSSSCSLHSMICSQLPISAHKVSTNPVVTNTIKIWTQFRKQHGLHRASVLAPVSKNYAFLPSCSDPTFCMWSNKGLRTLNDLYDEGVFMSFAALSEKYSFPNSHFFRYLQMRHFIQKQFPHFPNRPPEAEIDQFLSLNLQQKRLISVIHNKIALLSPAPTASPKNAWEKDLGVDITVVQWKDILKLIHSSSICARHGLLQWKVLHRAHFTNAKLAKIYSSHSDACNRCKQSPADHAHMFWTCPGLTDFWSDIFQTLKQALNISLEPNPLTALFGLPPTKNFPNTTQRVMAFTTLLARRTILLKWKHVSPPTHNSWIREILQCLQLEKLRFSQKGSLTAFHKTWDPLIAYISNSVTVTPDDAENAS
;
A
#
# COMPACT_ATOMS: atom_id res chain seq x y z
N MET A 1 -40.91 19.31 46.55
CA MET A 1 -40.07 18.12 46.83
C MET A 1 -40.98 16.91 46.66
N HIS A 2 -40.83 15.97 45.74
CA HIS A 2 -39.63 15.41 45.10
C HIS A 2 -39.78 15.33 43.57
N THR A 3 -38.74 15.81 42.88
CA THR A 3 -38.40 15.49 41.50
C THR A 3 -37.65 14.15 41.47
N THR A 4 -38.09 13.18 40.69
CA THR A 4 -37.24 12.08 40.22
C THR A 4 -37.38 11.92 38.71
N HIS A 5 -36.56 12.69 38.00
CA HIS A 5 -36.10 12.30 36.67
C HIS A 5 -35.07 11.19 36.84
N SER A 6 -35.38 9.95 36.49
CA SER A 6 -34.36 8.93 36.22
C SER A 6 -34.34 8.61 34.72
N PRO A 7 -33.44 9.24 33.93
CA PRO A 7 -33.18 8.88 32.54
C PRO A 7 -31.82 8.18 32.43
N ARG A 8 -31.55 7.17 33.26
CA ARG A 8 -30.39 6.28 33.08
C ARG A 8 -30.87 4.85 32.98
N ILE A 9 -31.00 4.40 31.73
CA ILE A 9 -31.18 2.98 31.39
C ILE A 9 -29.88 2.26 31.74
N ASP A 10 -29.95 1.20 32.54
CA ASP A 10 -28.82 0.30 32.77
C ASP A 10 -28.66 -0.64 31.57
N PHE A 11 -27.45 -0.70 31.02
CA PHE A 11 -27.15 -1.48 29.82
C PHE A 11 -26.22 -2.66 30.13
N PHE A 12 -26.60 -3.85 29.69
CA PHE A 12 -25.62 -4.92 29.48
C PHE A 12 -24.87 -4.67 28.17
N LEU A 13 -23.58 -4.35 28.27
CA LEU A 13 -22.71 -4.24 27.11
C LEU A 13 -22.16 -5.62 26.77
N LEU A 14 -22.80 -6.30 25.82
CA LEU A 14 -22.39 -7.61 25.33
C LEU A 14 -21.53 -7.47 24.08
N ASP A 15 -20.57 -8.38 23.93
CA ASP A 15 -19.88 -8.52 22.65
C ASP A 15 -20.88 -9.09 21.65
N ASN A 16 -20.90 -8.50 20.45
CA ASN A 16 -21.76 -8.90 19.36
C ASN A 16 -21.66 -10.40 19.00
N ASN A 17 -20.54 -11.07 19.31
CA ASN A 17 -20.36 -12.51 19.12
C ASN A 17 -21.13 -13.39 20.14
N LEU A 18 -21.76 -12.80 21.15
CA LEU A 18 -22.51 -13.49 22.21
C LEU A 18 -24.01 -13.22 22.14
N LEU A 19 -24.47 -12.47 21.14
CA LEU A 19 -25.89 -12.14 20.97
C LEU A 19 -26.75 -13.37 20.69
N ASP A 20 -26.20 -14.35 19.99
CA ASP A 20 -26.79 -15.66 19.74
C ASP A 20 -26.90 -16.53 21.00
N CYS A 21 -26.12 -16.22 22.02
CA CYS A 21 -26.16 -16.88 23.32
C CYS A 21 -27.18 -16.24 24.27
N VAL A 22 -27.79 -15.09 23.94
CA VAL A 22 -28.77 -14.41 24.81
C VAL A 22 -30.15 -15.02 24.60
N ASN A 23 -30.68 -15.70 25.63
CA ASN A 23 -32.01 -16.30 25.58
C ASN A 23 -33.11 -15.26 25.88
N ALA A 24 -32.87 -14.41 26.88
CA ALA A 24 -33.82 -13.42 27.37
C ALA A 24 -33.09 -12.24 28.02
N CYS A 25 -33.72 -11.07 27.96
CA CYS A 25 -33.29 -9.87 28.68
C CYS A 25 -34.52 -9.22 29.31
N GLU A 26 -34.54 -9.10 30.63
CA GLU A 26 -35.73 -8.66 31.38
C GLU A 26 -35.40 -7.48 32.31
N TYR A 27 -36.41 -6.62 32.48
CA TYR A 27 -36.42 -5.53 33.46
C TYR A 27 -37.31 -5.94 34.64
N HIS A 28 -36.75 -5.91 35.84
CA HIS A 28 -37.48 -6.26 37.05
C HIS A 28 -38.07 -5.04 37.75
N PRO A 29 -39.13 -5.22 38.57
CA PRO A 29 -39.71 -4.15 39.36
C PRO A 29 -38.72 -3.53 40.36
N ILE A 30 -38.84 -2.22 40.56
CA ILE A 30 -38.00 -1.47 41.50
C ILE A 30 -38.51 -1.70 42.93
N ALA A 31 -37.79 -2.51 43.72
CA ALA A 31 -38.18 -2.81 45.10
C ALA A 31 -37.32 -2.11 46.18
N ILE A 32 -36.03 -1.82 45.90
CA ILE A 32 -35.06 -1.40 46.94
C ILE A 32 -34.05 -0.32 46.46
N SER A 33 -33.89 -0.10 45.15
CA SER A 33 -32.93 0.84 44.55
C SER A 33 -33.66 1.92 43.73
N ASP A 34 -32.98 3.01 43.35
CA ASP A 34 -33.44 3.94 42.30
C ASP A 34 -33.25 3.40 40.88
N HIS A 35 -32.71 2.18 40.75
CA HIS A 35 -32.53 1.42 39.52
C HIS A 35 -33.44 0.17 39.47
N ALA A 36 -33.96 -0.14 38.28
CA ALA A 36 -34.64 -1.41 38.00
C ALA A 36 -33.59 -2.51 37.81
N PRO A 37 -33.63 -3.63 38.57
CA PRO A 37 -32.72 -4.73 38.33
C PRO A 37 -32.90 -5.23 36.89
N THR A 38 -31.81 -5.40 36.16
CA THR A 38 -31.81 -5.98 34.82
C THR A 38 -31.19 -7.36 34.88
N THR A 39 -31.80 -8.34 34.21
CA THR A 39 -31.23 -9.69 34.08
C THR A 39 -31.06 -10.03 32.60
N VAL A 40 -29.90 -10.59 32.26
CA VAL A 40 -29.67 -11.21 30.96
C VAL A 40 -29.41 -12.69 31.18
N ASP A 41 -30.18 -13.55 30.51
CA ASP A 41 -29.96 -14.99 30.50
C ASP A 41 -29.12 -15.36 29.28
N ILE A 42 -27.99 -16.03 29.51
CA ILE A 42 -27.02 -16.37 28.48
C ILE A 42 -26.75 -17.88 28.50
N SER A 43 -27.13 -18.58 27.44
CA SER A 43 -26.75 -19.95 27.19
C SER A 43 -25.39 -20.00 26.49
N LEU A 44 -24.32 -20.24 27.27
CA LEU A 44 -23.02 -20.50 26.68
C LEU A 44 -23.01 -21.93 26.10
N PRO A 45 -22.83 -22.12 24.78
CA PRO A 45 -22.85 -23.45 24.18
C PRO A 45 -21.78 -24.34 24.84
N GLN A 46 -22.21 -25.43 25.47
CA GLN A 46 -21.33 -26.26 26.30
C GLN A 46 -20.34 -27.11 25.51
N ASP A 47 -20.54 -27.37 24.21
CA ASP A 47 -19.56 -28.12 23.43
C ASP A 47 -19.67 -27.84 21.92
N THR A 48 -18.52 -27.97 21.26
CA THR A 48 -18.22 -27.69 19.84
C THR A 48 -17.95 -26.22 19.49
N ILE A 49 -16.89 -25.64 20.07
CA ILE A 49 -16.11 -24.67 19.29
C ILE A 49 -15.73 -25.39 17.98
N PRO A 50 -16.16 -24.92 16.80
CA PRO A 50 -15.77 -25.54 15.55
C PRO A 50 -14.24 -25.62 15.52
N ARG A 51 -13.67 -26.81 15.33
CA ARG A 51 -12.22 -26.96 15.28
C ARG A 51 -11.70 -26.05 14.17
N ALA A 52 -11.03 -24.97 14.56
CA ALA A 52 -10.46 -24.04 13.61
C ALA A 52 -9.50 -24.81 12.67
N LEU A 53 -9.62 -24.56 11.37
CA LEU A 53 -8.71 -25.14 10.38
C LEU A 53 -7.27 -24.86 10.80
N TRP A 54 -6.44 -25.91 10.70
CA TRP A 54 -5.02 -25.77 11.03
C TRP A 54 -4.39 -24.71 10.13
N ARG A 55 -3.49 -23.93 10.70
CA ARG A 55 -2.76 -22.90 9.96
C ARG A 55 -1.31 -22.88 10.39
N PHE A 56 -0.42 -22.90 9.41
CA PHE A 56 1.01 -22.81 9.66
C PHE A 56 1.37 -21.52 10.38
N SER A 57 2.08 -21.67 11.49
CA SER A 57 2.48 -20.58 12.36
C SER A 57 3.76 -19.92 11.84
N SER A 58 3.62 -19.00 10.88
CA SER A 58 4.76 -18.35 10.22
C SER A 58 5.71 -17.59 11.15
N TYR A 59 5.30 -17.30 12.39
CA TYR A 59 6.20 -16.71 13.37
C TYR A 59 7.30 -17.66 13.83
N LEU A 60 7.07 -18.98 13.85
CA LEU A 60 8.07 -19.95 14.29
C LEU A 60 9.25 -20.04 13.34
N LEU A 61 9.11 -19.55 12.10
CA LEU A 61 10.22 -19.39 11.17
C LEU A 61 11.28 -18.37 11.65
N SER A 62 11.04 -17.66 12.76
CA SER A 62 12.06 -16.87 13.43
C SER A 62 13.03 -17.68 14.28
N ASP A 63 12.63 -18.89 14.68
CA ASP A 63 13.42 -19.81 15.47
C ASP A 63 14.18 -20.76 14.55
N ASN A 64 15.51 -20.77 14.66
CA ASN A 64 16.36 -21.62 13.83
C ASN A 64 16.17 -23.10 14.20
N ASN A 65 15.94 -23.42 15.48
CA ASN A 65 15.73 -24.81 15.91
C ASN A 65 14.48 -25.39 15.26
N PHE A 66 13.39 -24.60 15.22
CA PHE A 66 12.17 -25.00 14.52
C PHE A 66 12.38 -25.14 13.01
N LYS A 67 13.13 -24.23 12.38
CA LYS A 67 13.43 -24.31 10.95
C LYS A 67 14.23 -25.55 10.60
N ASP A 68 15.29 -25.81 11.35
CA ASP A 68 16.18 -26.95 11.13
C ASP A 68 15.44 -28.27 11.41
N PHE A 69 14.59 -28.31 12.44
CA PHE A 69 13.70 -29.43 12.70
C PHE A 69 12.79 -29.72 11.50
N VAL A 70 12.03 -28.73 11.01
CA VAL A 70 11.12 -28.93 9.87
C VAL A 70 11.89 -29.30 8.59
N ALA A 71 13.04 -28.66 8.34
CA ALA A 71 13.89 -29.00 7.20
C ALA A 71 14.40 -30.45 7.27
N ALA A 72 14.81 -30.92 8.46
CA ALA A 72 15.22 -32.30 8.69
C ALA A 72 14.08 -33.29 8.47
N GLN A 73 12.86 -32.98 8.95
CA GLN A 73 11.69 -33.84 8.70
C GLN A 73 11.32 -33.91 7.21
N ILE A 74 11.40 -32.78 6.48
CA ILE A 74 11.17 -32.76 5.04
C ILE A 74 12.21 -33.62 4.30
N ARG A 75 13.50 -33.47 4.64
CA ARG A 75 14.57 -34.29 4.03
C ARG A 75 14.38 -35.76 4.31
N PHE A 76 14.21 -36.13 5.58
CA PHE A 76 13.98 -37.52 5.99
C PHE A 76 12.80 -38.15 5.24
N TYR A 77 11.69 -37.40 5.11
CA TYR A 77 10.55 -37.88 4.34
C TYR A 77 10.90 -38.10 2.85
N ILE A 78 11.58 -37.15 2.22
CA ILE A 78 11.96 -37.25 0.81
C ILE A 78 12.93 -38.43 0.61
N ASP A 79 13.98 -38.53 1.42
CA ASP A 79 15.00 -39.57 1.30
C ASP A 79 14.42 -40.99 1.44
N PHE A 80 13.37 -41.15 2.25
CA PHE A 80 12.74 -42.46 2.49
C PHE A 80 11.61 -42.80 1.50
N ASN A 81 10.86 -41.79 1.02
CA ASN A 81 9.62 -42.02 0.26
C ASN A 81 9.75 -41.67 -1.23
N ASP A 82 10.79 -40.95 -1.66
CA ASP A 82 11.04 -40.65 -3.07
C ASP A 82 11.61 -41.88 -3.78
N THR A 83 10.75 -42.86 -3.98
CA THR A 83 11.05 -44.12 -4.68
C THR A 83 10.37 -44.13 -6.05
N PRO A 84 10.91 -44.86 -7.05
CA PRO A 84 10.32 -44.91 -8.40
C PRO A 84 8.84 -45.34 -8.44
N ASP A 85 8.39 -46.12 -7.45
CA ASP A 85 7.02 -46.64 -7.38
C ASP A 85 5.99 -45.62 -6.87
N VAL A 86 6.45 -44.50 -6.27
CA VAL A 86 5.58 -43.49 -5.68
C VAL A 86 5.36 -42.34 -6.66
N SER A 87 4.11 -42.15 -7.10
CA SER A 87 3.77 -41.01 -7.95
C SER A 87 4.10 -39.67 -7.27
N SER A 88 4.56 -38.70 -8.05
CA SER A 88 4.90 -37.36 -7.54
C SER A 88 3.73 -36.65 -6.84
N SER A 89 2.49 -36.93 -7.28
CA SER A 89 1.27 -36.43 -6.63
C SER A 89 1.10 -36.98 -5.22
N ILE A 90 1.25 -38.30 -5.04
CA ILE A 90 1.16 -38.95 -3.73
C ILE A 90 2.29 -38.47 -2.84
N LEU A 91 3.52 -38.42 -3.37
CA LEU A 91 4.69 -37.95 -2.63
C LEU A 91 4.46 -36.53 -2.07
N TRP A 92 3.93 -35.62 -2.88
CA TRP A 92 3.64 -34.24 -2.48
C TRP A 92 2.54 -34.14 -1.41
N GLU A 93 1.42 -34.83 -1.60
CA GLU A 93 0.31 -34.80 -0.65
C GLU A 93 0.69 -35.40 0.70
N ALA A 94 1.38 -36.53 0.70
CA ALA A 94 1.84 -37.18 1.92
C ALA A 94 2.99 -36.39 2.58
N LEU A 95 3.85 -35.69 1.82
CA LEU A 95 4.82 -34.74 2.38
C LEU A 95 4.11 -33.62 3.16
N LYS A 96 3.06 -33.01 2.57
CA LYS A 96 2.26 -31.97 3.23
C LYS A 96 1.60 -32.50 4.51
N ALA A 97 0.98 -33.68 4.45
CA ALA A 97 0.31 -34.29 5.59
C ALA A 97 1.30 -34.60 6.73
N THR A 98 2.42 -35.25 6.41
CA THR A 98 3.48 -35.61 7.37
C THR A 98 4.10 -34.37 7.99
N THR A 99 4.48 -33.38 7.17
CA THR A 99 5.04 -32.11 7.65
C THR A 99 4.08 -31.38 8.58
N ARG A 100 2.79 -31.34 8.23
CA ARG A 100 1.74 -30.76 9.10
C ARG A 100 1.68 -31.49 10.44
N GLY A 101 1.72 -32.82 10.45
CA GLY A 101 1.74 -33.64 11.67
C GLY A 101 2.92 -33.30 12.59
N HIS A 102 4.13 -33.29 12.04
CA HIS A 102 5.34 -32.93 12.81
C HIS A 102 5.29 -31.51 13.37
N VAL A 103 4.81 -30.55 12.57
CA VAL A 103 4.66 -29.15 13.03
C VAL A 103 3.63 -29.06 14.17
N ILE A 104 2.49 -29.74 14.06
CA ILE A 104 1.47 -29.79 15.13
C ILE A 104 2.07 -30.37 16.42
N SER A 105 2.79 -31.48 16.30
CA SER A 105 3.44 -32.15 17.44
C SER A 105 4.44 -31.23 18.15
N TYR A 106 5.35 -30.59 17.39
CA TYR A 106 6.33 -29.64 17.92
C TYR A 106 5.64 -28.48 18.65
N ILE A 107 4.61 -27.88 18.04
CA ILE A 107 3.87 -26.76 18.63
C ILE A 107 3.16 -27.20 19.91
N SER A 108 2.58 -28.40 19.94
CA SER A 108 1.91 -28.95 21.11
C SER A 108 2.88 -29.15 22.27
N GLN A 109 4.05 -29.75 22.01
CA GLN A 109 5.10 -29.93 23.01
C GLN A 109 5.59 -28.58 23.56
N MET A 110 5.89 -27.62 22.68
CA MET A 110 6.32 -26.28 23.07
C MET A 110 5.26 -25.59 23.95
N ARG A 111 3.97 -25.67 23.58
CA ARG A 111 2.88 -25.05 24.35
C ARG A 111 2.70 -25.69 25.73
N ARG A 112 2.87 -27.02 25.82
CA ARG A 112 2.81 -27.72 27.11
C ARG A 112 3.94 -27.27 28.03
N ALA A 113 5.17 -27.17 27.51
CA ALA A 113 6.31 -26.66 28.26
C ALA A 113 6.13 -25.20 28.71
N GLU A 114 5.65 -24.31 27.82
CA GLU A 114 5.35 -22.92 28.18
C GLU A 114 4.29 -22.81 29.29
N ARG A 115 3.24 -23.62 29.22
CA ARG A 115 2.17 -23.62 30.23
C ARG A 115 2.66 -24.17 31.57
N ALA A 116 3.44 -25.23 31.57
CA ALA A 116 4.05 -25.79 32.78
C ALA A 116 4.92 -24.74 33.49
N ARG A 117 5.79 -24.04 32.74
CA ARG A 117 6.65 -22.99 33.31
C ARG A 117 5.87 -21.80 33.86
N LEU A 118 4.75 -21.41 33.24
CA LEU A 118 3.88 -20.35 33.78
C LEU A 118 3.26 -20.73 35.12
N VAL A 119 2.88 -22.01 35.30
CA VAL A 119 2.36 -22.52 36.57
C VAL A 119 3.48 -22.54 37.62
N GLU A 120 4.67 -23.05 37.28
CA GLU A 120 5.83 -23.03 38.17
C GLU A 120 6.18 -21.62 38.64
N ILE A 121 6.20 -20.63 37.74
CA ILE A 121 6.49 -19.24 38.11
C ILE A 121 5.43 -18.67 39.06
N ALA A 122 4.15 -19.00 38.87
CA ALA A 122 3.09 -18.58 39.76
C ALA A 122 3.26 -19.17 41.18
N ASP A 123 3.63 -20.45 41.26
CA ASP A 123 3.92 -21.12 42.53
C ASP A 123 5.18 -20.55 43.21
N GLU A 124 6.23 -20.27 42.43
CA GLU A 124 7.45 -19.59 42.91
C GLU A 124 7.13 -18.18 43.42
N PHE A 125 6.21 -17.45 42.76
CA PHE A 125 5.75 -16.13 43.21
C PHE A 125 5.07 -16.17 44.57
N LEU A 126 4.15 -17.12 44.77
CA LEU A 126 3.42 -17.27 46.03
C LEU A 126 4.39 -17.55 47.19
N LYS A 127 5.30 -18.52 47.02
CA LYS A 127 6.34 -18.85 48.02
C LYS A 127 7.28 -17.67 48.31
N LEU A 128 7.58 -16.88 47.29
CA LEU A 128 8.50 -15.75 47.41
C LEU A 128 7.84 -14.53 48.06
N ASP A 129 6.55 -14.29 47.83
CA ASP A 129 5.78 -13.25 48.53
C ASP A 129 5.53 -13.63 50.02
N GLU A 130 5.37 -14.92 50.34
CA GLU A 130 5.31 -15.42 51.73
C GLU A 130 6.64 -15.24 52.48
N THR A 131 7.77 -15.51 51.83
CA THR A 131 9.11 -15.32 52.44
C THR A 131 9.52 -13.85 52.51
N TYR A 132 9.09 -13.04 51.55
CA TYR A 132 9.33 -11.59 51.54
C TYR A 132 8.50 -10.86 52.61
N SER A 133 7.26 -11.30 52.87
CA SER A 133 6.41 -10.71 53.91
C SER A 133 6.92 -11.00 55.33
N THR A 134 7.60 -12.14 55.50
CA THR A 134 8.19 -12.55 56.78
C THR A 134 9.61 -12.02 57.00
N SER A 135 10.39 -11.80 55.94
CA SER A 135 11.76 -11.23 56.02
C SER A 135 12.12 -10.41 54.77
N PRO A 136 11.87 -9.08 54.76
CA PRO A 136 12.19 -8.24 53.61
C PRO A 136 13.71 -8.20 53.38
N SER A 137 14.16 -8.75 52.25
CA SER A 137 15.57 -8.75 51.85
C SER A 137 15.75 -8.23 50.43
N PRO A 138 16.78 -7.40 50.16
CA PRO A 138 17.13 -6.96 48.81
C PRO A 138 17.38 -8.12 47.82
N ILE A 139 17.85 -9.27 48.33
CA ILE A 139 18.09 -10.48 47.53
C ILE A 139 16.75 -11.11 47.10
N LEU A 140 15.77 -11.15 48.00
CA LEU A 140 14.43 -11.64 47.70
C LEU A 140 13.71 -10.70 46.73
N TYR A 141 13.83 -9.38 46.92
CA TYR A 141 13.31 -8.39 45.97
C TYR A 141 13.91 -8.55 44.56
N LYS A 142 15.22 -8.80 44.46
CA LYS A 142 15.90 -9.08 43.19
C LYS A 142 15.35 -10.35 42.52
N LYS A 143 15.17 -11.43 43.28
CA LYS A 143 14.61 -12.69 42.77
C LYS A 143 13.15 -12.50 42.30
N ARG A 144 12.36 -11.71 43.04
CA ARG A 144 11.00 -11.30 42.66
C ARG A 144 10.97 -10.54 41.33
N LEU A 145 11.88 -9.57 41.16
CA LEU A 145 11.97 -8.77 39.93
C LEU A 145 12.36 -9.61 38.71
N LEU A 146 13.28 -10.57 38.89
CA LEU A 146 13.68 -11.51 37.83
C LEU A 146 12.53 -12.44 37.42
N LEU A 147 11.82 -13.01 38.39
CA LEU A 147 10.63 -13.86 38.13
C LEU A 147 9.50 -13.07 37.48
N HIS A 148 9.24 -11.83 37.91
CA HIS A 148 8.27 -10.95 37.26
C HIS A 148 8.65 -10.68 35.81
N SER A 149 9.93 -10.43 35.55
CA SER A 149 10.40 -10.26 34.18
C SER A 149 10.28 -11.54 33.35
N GLU A 150 10.47 -12.73 33.93
CA GLU A 150 10.31 -14.01 33.22
C GLU A 150 8.82 -14.28 32.90
N HIS A 151 7.93 -14.07 33.87
CA HIS A 151 6.49 -14.15 33.70
C HIS A 151 5.99 -13.21 32.60
N ASP A 152 6.39 -11.94 32.64
CA ASP A 152 6.05 -10.95 31.62
C ASP A 152 6.56 -11.36 30.24
N GLN A 153 7.73 -11.99 30.14
CA GLN A 153 8.26 -12.49 28.88
C GLN A 153 7.40 -13.61 28.29
N LEU A 154 6.97 -14.58 29.11
CA LEU A 154 6.11 -15.68 28.66
C LEU A 154 4.72 -15.19 28.28
N MET A 155 4.11 -14.34 29.09
CA MET A 155 2.81 -13.73 28.80
C MET A 155 2.85 -12.86 27.54
N THR A 156 3.94 -12.12 27.33
CA THR A 156 4.14 -11.36 26.10
C THR A 156 4.16 -12.27 24.87
N ARG A 157 4.79 -13.45 24.91
CA ARG A 157 4.77 -14.41 23.80
C ARG A 157 3.35 -14.91 23.48
N VAL A 158 2.52 -15.12 24.50
CA VAL A 158 1.11 -15.50 24.33
C VAL A 158 0.34 -14.38 23.64
N VAL A 159 0.48 -13.13 24.12
CA VAL A 159 -0.15 -11.95 23.54
C VAL A 159 0.33 -11.72 22.09
N GLU A 160 1.63 -11.87 21.83
CA GLU A 160 2.20 -11.79 20.48
C GLU A 160 1.56 -12.79 19.52
N ARG A 161 1.37 -14.04 19.97
CA ARG A 161 0.77 -15.11 19.16
C ARG A 161 -0.66 -14.74 18.76
N GLN A 162 -1.47 -14.28 19.71
CA GLN A 162 -2.86 -13.85 19.47
C GLN A 162 -2.94 -12.62 18.55
N LEU A 163 -2.07 -11.63 18.75
CA LEU A 163 -2.00 -10.44 17.88
C LEU A 163 -1.54 -10.75 16.46
N ARG A 164 -0.62 -11.71 16.28
CA ARG A 164 -0.19 -12.16 14.95
C ARG A 164 -1.28 -12.97 14.24
N GLN A 165 -2.06 -13.75 14.98
CA GLN A 165 -3.24 -14.45 14.45
C GLN A 165 -4.32 -13.47 13.96
N SER A 166 -4.51 -12.34 14.66
CA SER A 166 -5.44 -11.28 14.25
C SER A 166 -4.92 -10.40 13.08
N LYS A 167 -3.69 -10.64 12.59
CA LYS A 167 -3.06 -9.99 11.42
C LYS A 167 -2.97 -8.46 11.51
N GLN A 168 -2.81 -7.90 12.71
CA GLN A 168 -2.69 -6.45 12.86
C GLN A 168 -1.27 -5.94 12.58
N ASN A 169 -1.16 -4.93 11.70
CA ASN A 169 0.12 -4.34 11.28
C ASN A 169 0.55 -3.11 12.12
N PHE A 170 -0.25 -2.68 13.10
CA PHE A 170 -0.06 -1.38 13.76
C PHE A 170 1.07 -1.34 14.80
N PHE A 171 1.74 -2.46 15.06
CA PHE A 171 2.79 -2.54 16.07
C PHE A 171 4.06 -1.76 15.68
N GLU A 172 4.43 -1.71 14.40
CA GLU A 172 5.72 -1.16 13.96
C GLU A 172 5.85 0.37 14.21
N GLN A 173 4.75 1.08 14.52
CA GLN A 173 4.75 2.53 14.71
C GLN A 173 3.81 3.03 15.83
N GLY A 174 3.29 2.12 16.66
CA GLY A 174 2.23 2.41 17.62
C GLY A 174 2.71 2.89 19.00
N ASP A 175 1.89 3.73 19.62
CA ASP A 175 2.00 4.16 21.01
C ASP A 175 1.31 3.13 21.94
N LYS A 176 2.07 2.18 22.51
CA LYS A 176 1.60 1.06 23.37
C LYS A 176 0.47 0.19 22.76
N ALA A 177 0.82 -1.04 22.40
CA ALA A 177 0.07 -1.94 21.53
C ALA A 177 -1.05 -2.80 22.17
N GLY A 178 -1.44 -2.58 23.44
CA GLY A 178 -2.42 -3.46 24.09
C GLY A 178 -3.88 -3.11 23.80
N ARG A 179 -4.38 -2.06 24.48
CA ARG A 179 -5.83 -1.83 24.64
C ARG A 179 -6.53 -1.27 23.40
N LEU A 180 -5.94 -0.24 22.77
CA LEU A 180 -6.50 0.39 21.57
C LEU A 180 -6.52 -0.59 20.38
N LEU A 181 -5.48 -1.43 20.26
CA LEU A 181 -5.36 -2.41 19.18
C LEU A 181 -6.28 -3.60 19.39
N ALA A 182 -6.43 -4.09 20.63
CA ALA A 182 -7.45 -5.09 20.97
C ALA A 182 -8.87 -4.55 20.73
N GLN A 183 -9.14 -3.27 21.00
CA GLN A 183 -10.41 -2.63 20.65
C GLN A 183 -10.61 -2.53 19.12
N GLN A 184 -9.58 -2.12 18.37
CA GLN A 184 -9.65 -2.10 16.90
C GLN A 184 -9.79 -3.50 16.29
N ALA A 185 -9.14 -4.51 16.88
CA ALA A 185 -9.26 -5.91 16.46
C ALA A 185 -10.70 -6.38 16.63
N ARG A 186 -11.27 -6.13 17.82
CA ARG A 186 -12.66 -6.46 18.15
C ARG A 186 -13.63 -5.71 17.25
N ALA A 187 -13.46 -4.41 17.04
CA ALA A 187 -14.32 -3.63 16.14
C ALA A 187 -14.29 -4.14 14.68
N VAL A 188 -13.11 -4.56 14.19
CA VAL A 188 -13.00 -5.13 12.84
C VAL A 188 -13.62 -6.53 12.77
N SER A 189 -13.40 -7.38 13.78
CA SER A 189 -14.05 -8.69 13.86
C SER A 189 -15.58 -8.55 13.91
N ALA A 190 -16.09 -7.67 14.76
CA ALA A 190 -17.52 -7.37 14.88
C ALA A 190 -18.11 -6.84 13.55
N SER A 191 -17.36 -6.02 12.80
CA SER A 191 -17.80 -5.52 11.48
C SER A 191 -17.87 -6.59 10.38
N ARG A 192 -17.23 -7.75 10.59
CA ARG A 192 -17.22 -8.87 9.63
C ARG A 192 -18.21 -9.97 9.99
N LEU A 193 -18.78 -9.92 11.19
CA LEU A 193 -19.75 -10.92 11.62
C LEU A 193 -21.06 -10.72 10.86
N ILE A 194 -21.61 -11.83 10.35
CA ILE A 194 -22.90 -11.85 9.67
C ILE A 194 -23.94 -12.24 10.71
N TYR A 195 -24.68 -11.27 11.23
CA TYR A 195 -25.65 -11.45 12.32
C TYR A 195 -26.95 -12.08 11.86
N GLN A 196 -27.41 -11.69 10.69
CA GLN A 196 -28.74 -12.05 10.19
C GLN A 196 -28.75 -12.00 8.68
N ILE A 197 -29.50 -12.92 8.07
CA ILE A 197 -29.81 -12.89 6.63
C ILE A 197 -31.31 -13.00 6.40
N LYS A 198 -31.75 -12.53 5.24
CA LYS A 198 -33.11 -12.71 4.75
C LYS A 198 -33.22 -14.02 3.95
N LEU A 199 -34.18 -14.86 4.30
CA LEU A 199 -34.50 -16.11 3.63
C LEU A 199 -35.39 -15.89 2.39
N PRO A 200 -35.51 -16.87 1.47
CA PRO A 200 -36.32 -16.74 0.26
C PRO A 200 -37.81 -16.47 0.51
N ASP A 201 -38.36 -16.95 1.64
CA ASP A 201 -39.74 -16.74 2.08
C ASP A 201 -40.00 -15.34 2.65
N GLY A 202 -38.95 -14.51 2.76
CA GLY A 202 -39.03 -13.17 3.32
C GLY A 202 -38.75 -13.08 4.82
N SER A 203 -38.66 -14.21 5.52
CA SER A 203 -38.31 -14.26 6.95
C SER A 203 -36.81 -13.99 7.17
N HIS A 204 -36.41 -13.71 8.41
CA HIS A 204 -35.03 -13.47 8.77
C HIS A 204 -34.52 -14.54 9.74
N THR A 205 -33.27 -14.97 9.57
CA THR A 205 -32.63 -15.94 10.48
C THR A 205 -31.31 -15.40 11.01
N SER A 206 -31.04 -15.69 12.28
CA SER A 206 -29.77 -15.43 12.98
C SER A 206 -28.99 -16.71 13.31
N ASP A 207 -29.50 -17.89 12.93
CA ASP A 207 -28.82 -19.17 13.17
C ASP A 207 -27.57 -19.28 12.28
N PRO A 208 -26.35 -19.42 12.86
CA PRO A 208 -25.10 -19.53 12.10
C PRO A 208 -25.06 -20.67 11.08
N VAL A 209 -25.72 -21.80 11.35
CA VAL A 209 -25.76 -22.98 10.46
C VAL A 209 -26.67 -22.71 9.27
N VAL A 210 -27.86 -22.15 9.51
CA VAL A 210 -28.81 -21.78 8.45
C VAL A 210 -28.25 -20.64 7.60
N ILE A 211 -27.55 -19.68 8.22
CA ILE A 211 -26.80 -18.63 7.51
C ILE A 211 -25.78 -19.25 6.57
N ASN A 212 -24.93 -20.16 7.08
CA ASN A 212 -23.91 -20.81 6.27
C ASN A 212 -24.50 -21.58 5.08
N LYS A 213 -25.57 -22.35 5.33
CA LYS A 213 -26.29 -23.11 4.31
C LYS A 213 -26.87 -22.20 3.22
N SER A 214 -27.53 -21.11 3.60
CA SER A 214 -28.11 -20.16 2.64
C SER A 214 -27.06 -19.53 1.71
N PHE A 215 -25.88 -19.19 2.25
CA PHE A 215 -24.77 -18.74 1.41
C PHE A 215 -24.22 -19.86 0.52
N SER A 216 -24.07 -21.08 1.05
CA SER A 216 -23.64 -22.24 0.29
C SER A 216 -24.56 -22.49 -0.90
N ASP A 217 -25.88 -22.53 -0.68
CA ASP A 217 -26.88 -22.76 -1.73
C ASP A 217 -26.87 -21.63 -2.78
N PHE A 218 -26.77 -20.39 -2.33
CA PHE A 218 -26.67 -19.22 -3.22
C PHE A 218 -25.44 -19.25 -4.12
N TYR A 219 -24.25 -19.56 -3.58
CA TYR A 219 -23.02 -19.62 -4.38
C TYR A 219 -22.93 -20.90 -5.20
N SER A 220 -23.41 -22.04 -4.69
CA SER A 220 -23.53 -23.28 -5.46
C SER A 220 -24.33 -23.02 -6.74
N THR A 221 -25.51 -22.39 -6.61
CA THR A 221 -26.36 -21.99 -7.74
C THR A 221 -25.67 -20.96 -8.64
N LEU A 222 -24.93 -20.01 -8.08
CA LEU A 222 -24.19 -19.04 -8.89
C LEU A 222 -23.14 -19.72 -9.78
N TYR A 223 -22.46 -20.75 -9.30
CA TYR A 223 -21.37 -21.40 -10.01
C TYR A 223 -21.81 -22.60 -10.86
N THR A 224 -23.12 -22.87 -10.98
CA THR A 224 -23.62 -23.80 -12.00
C THR A 224 -23.51 -23.16 -13.38
N SER A 225 -23.09 -23.93 -14.38
CA SER A 225 -23.06 -23.47 -15.77
C SER A 225 -24.50 -23.28 -16.27
N GLU A 226 -24.74 -22.16 -16.95
CA GLU A 226 -26.04 -21.83 -17.54
C GLU A 226 -26.05 -22.04 -19.06
N CYS A 227 -24.89 -22.32 -19.68
CA CYS A 227 -24.76 -22.47 -21.12
C CYS A 227 -24.84 -23.94 -21.54
N THR A 228 -25.58 -24.21 -22.62
CA THR A 228 -25.49 -25.49 -23.33
C THR A 228 -24.16 -25.59 -24.07
N PRO A 229 -23.54 -26.78 -24.18
CA PRO A 229 -22.35 -26.97 -24.99
C PRO A 229 -22.61 -26.47 -26.41
N ILE A 230 -21.66 -25.70 -26.97
CA ILE A 230 -21.72 -25.29 -28.38
C ILE A 230 -21.67 -26.57 -29.21
N THR A 231 -22.81 -27.02 -29.73
CA THR A 231 -22.88 -28.13 -30.68
C THR A 231 -22.44 -27.63 -32.06
N GLU A 232 -21.77 -28.47 -32.84
CA GLU A 232 -21.25 -28.18 -34.19
C GLU A 232 -22.33 -27.63 -35.16
N THR A 233 -23.61 -27.80 -34.84
CA THR A 233 -24.76 -27.43 -35.65
C THR A 233 -25.18 -25.95 -35.56
N THR A 234 -24.59 -25.14 -34.67
CA THR A 234 -24.90 -23.70 -34.58
C THR A 234 -23.67 -22.84 -34.92
N PRO A 235 -23.77 -21.88 -35.87
CA PRO A 235 -22.64 -21.03 -36.22
C PRO A 235 -22.25 -20.16 -35.02
N ASN A 236 -21.00 -20.24 -34.57
CA ASN A 236 -20.50 -19.43 -33.47
C ASN A 236 -20.29 -17.98 -33.96
N PRO A 237 -20.99 -16.97 -33.42
CA PRO A 237 -20.84 -15.57 -33.84
C PRO A 237 -19.39 -15.06 -33.76
N LEU A 238 -18.58 -15.65 -32.86
CA LEU A 238 -17.17 -15.31 -32.71
C LEU A 238 -16.31 -15.75 -33.91
N ASP A 239 -16.78 -16.62 -34.78
CA ASP A 239 -16.03 -17.03 -35.99
C ASP A 239 -15.98 -15.93 -37.05
N ARG A 240 -16.89 -14.95 -36.96
CA ARG A 240 -16.91 -13.78 -37.85
C ARG A 240 -15.95 -12.67 -37.41
N LEU A 241 -15.40 -12.77 -36.19
CA LEU A 241 -14.51 -11.75 -35.64
C LEU A 241 -13.05 -12.07 -35.97
N THR A 242 -12.28 -11.03 -36.30
CA THR A 242 -10.83 -11.15 -36.48
C THR A 242 -10.12 -10.90 -35.15
N PHE A 243 -9.33 -11.88 -34.70
CA PHE A 243 -8.58 -11.81 -33.45
C PHE A 243 -7.10 -11.54 -33.70
N PRO A 244 -6.44 -10.70 -32.86
CA PRO A 244 -4.99 -10.63 -32.87
C PRO A 244 -4.41 -11.98 -32.43
N GLN A 245 -3.51 -12.53 -33.23
CA GLN A 245 -2.86 -13.81 -32.94
C GLN A 245 -1.54 -13.59 -32.20
N ILE A 246 -1.23 -14.48 -31.26
CA ILE A 246 0.11 -14.56 -30.68
C ILE A 246 1.06 -15.14 -31.72
N ASP A 247 2.29 -14.62 -31.77
CA ASP A 247 3.36 -15.22 -32.57
C ASP A 247 3.56 -16.69 -32.19
N VAL A 248 3.67 -17.57 -33.19
CA VAL A 248 3.71 -19.03 -33.00
C VAL A 248 4.86 -19.46 -32.10
N ASN A 249 6.03 -18.82 -32.19
CA ASN A 249 7.17 -19.16 -31.34
C ASN A 249 6.93 -18.73 -29.89
N ILE A 250 6.34 -17.55 -29.69
CA ILE A 250 5.95 -17.08 -28.36
C ILE A 250 4.87 -17.99 -27.76
N ALA A 251 3.87 -18.40 -28.55
CA ALA A 251 2.82 -19.30 -28.11
C ALA A 251 3.38 -20.66 -27.63
N ARG A 252 4.32 -21.25 -28.38
CA ARG A 252 5.03 -22.48 -27.98
C ARG A 252 5.83 -22.30 -26.69
N GLU A 253 6.53 -21.16 -26.53
CA GLU A 253 7.25 -20.84 -25.30
C GLU A 253 6.34 -20.73 -24.07
N LEU A 254 5.10 -20.25 -24.23
CA LEU A 254 4.13 -20.23 -23.14
C LEU A 254 3.76 -21.66 -22.67
N GLY A 255 3.70 -22.61 -23.60
CA GLY A 255 3.28 -24.00 -23.38
C GLY A 255 4.36 -24.95 -22.85
N ARG A 256 5.64 -24.52 -22.81
CA ARG A 256 6.76 -25.38 -22.39
C ARG A 256 6.62 -25.97 -20.97
N PRO A 257 7.31 -27.09 -20.63
CA PRO A 257 7.32 -27.63 -19.27
C PRO A 257 7.69 -26.60 -18.21
N ILE A 258 7.20 -26.76 -16.98
CA ILE A 258 7.49 -25.85 -15.88
C ILE A 258 8.91 -26.09 -15.37
N SER A 259 9.67 -25.00 -15.18
CA SER A 259 11.05 -25.05 -14.68
C SER A 259 11.17 -24.63 -13.21
N SER A 260 12.21 -25.12 -12.53
CA SER A 260 12.55 -24.73 -11.14
C SER A 260 12.75 -23.22 -10.98
N LEU A 261 13.34 -22.55 -11.98
CA LEU A 261 13.54 -21.10 -11.96
C LEU A 261 12.20 -20.34 -11.93
N GLU A 262 11.23 -20.79 -12.71
CA GLU A 262 9.90 -20.18 -12.74
C GLU A 262 9.16 -20.37 -11.41
N VAL A 263 9.24 -21.56 -10.80
CA VAL A 263 8.65 -21.84 -9.50
C VAL A 263 9.31 -21.00 -8.40
N HIS A 264 10.64 -20.90 -8.36
CA HIS A 264 11.35 -20.00 -7.44
C HIS A 264 10.93 -18.53 -7.62
N LYS A 265 10.86 -18.06 -8.87
CA LYS A 265 10.42 -16.69 -9.20
C LYS A 265 8.98 -16.45 -8.74
N ALA A 266 8.09 -17.42 -8.93
CA ALA A 266 6.70 -17.37 -8.47
C ALA A 266 6.64 -17.24 -6.94
N ILE A 267 7.29 -18.15 -6.19
CA ILE A 267 7.37 -18.13 -4.72
C ILE A 267 7.88 -16.79 -4.19
N ASN A 268 8.99 -16.29 -4.74
CA ASN A 268 9.61 -15.04 -4.30
C ASN A 268 8.73 -13.81 -4.57
N SER A 269 7.99 -13.80 -5.68
CA SER A 269 7.11 -12.70 -6.06
C SER A 269 5.83 -12.59 -5.21
N MET A 270 5.42 -13.66 -4.52
CA MET A 270 4.22 -13.66 -3.70
C MET A 270 4.37 -12.80 -2.43
N GLN A 271 3.26 -12.20 -1.99
CA GLN A 271 3.25 -11.35 -0.79
C GLN A 271 3.14 -12.19 0.49
N ASN A 272 3.93 -11.82 1.50
CA ASN A 272 3.84 -12.44 2.84
C ASN A 272 2.55 -11.99 3.56
N ARG A 273 2.20 -12.70 4.65
CA ARG A 273 1.11 -12.42 5.59
C ARG A 273 -0.30 -12.52 4.99
N LYS A 274 -0.45 -13.13 3.82
CA LYS A 274 -1.77 -13.46 3.22
C LYS A 274 -2.41 -14.67 3.91
N SER A 275 -3.73 -14.82 3.77
CA SER A 275 -4.42 -16.02 4.28
C SER A 275 -4.08 -17.21 3.39
N PRO A 276 -3.74 -18.38 3.98
CA PRO A 276 -3.60 -19.62 3.23
C PRO A 276 -4.98 -20.17 2.83
N GLY A 277 -4.99 -21.25 2.04
CA GLY A 277 -6.19 -22.02 1.74
C GLY A 277 -6.52 -23.05 2.84
N PRO A 278 -7.41 -24.02 2.54
CA PRO A 278 -7.81 -25.09 3.46
C PRO A 278 -6.66 -25.92 4.06
N ASP A 279 -5.54 -26.06 3.36
CA ASP A 279 -4.38 -26.84 3.82
C ASP A 279 -3.59 -26.18 4.98
N GLY A 280 -3.79 -24.87 5.18
CA GLY A 280 -3.15 -24.07 6.21
C GLY A 280 -1.72 -23.62 5.91
N PHE A 281 -1.08 -24.05 4.82
CA PHE A 281 0.31 -23.69 4.51
C PHE A 281 0.42 -22.26 3.96
N THR A 282 1.30 -21.44 4.55
CA THR A 282 1.45 -20.03 4.15
C THR A 282 2.59 -19.82 3.16
N VAL A 283 2.57 -18.70 2.43
CA VAL A 283 3.65 -18.33 1.49
C VAL A 283 5.03 -18.32 2.16
N GLU A 284 5.11 -17.94 3.43
CA GLU A 284 6.37 -17.95 4.20
C GLU A 284 6.96 -19.35 4.38
N PHE A 285 6.12 -20.39 4.49
CA PHE A 285 6.59 -21.78 4.51
C PHE A 285 7.30 -22.13 3.21
N PHE A 286 6.66 -21.86 2.06
CA PHE A 286 7.26 -22.12 0.75
C PHE A 286 8.52 -21.30 0.49
N LYS A 287 8.59 -20.06 0.99
CA LYS A 287 9.80 -19.24 0.91
C LYS A 287 10.94 -19.81 1.76
N ALA A 288 10.65 -20.22 2.99
CA ALA A 288 11.64 -20.73 3.93
C ALA A 288 12.27 -22.05 3.46
N TYR A 289 11.48 -22.96 2.88
CA TYR A 289 11.93 -24.29 2.46
C TYR A 289 12.00 -24.45 0.94
N SER A 290 12.09 -23.34 0.20
CA SER A 290 12.02 -23.35 -1.27
C SER A 290 13.02 -24.30 -1.93
N MET A 291 14.27 -24.37 -1.43
CA MET A 291 15.30 -25.27 -1.97
C MET A 291 14.92 -26.76 -1.89
N LEU A 292 14.18 -27.16 -0.85
CA LEU A 292 13.75 -28.55 -0.66
C LEU A 292 12.45 -28.86 -1.43
N LEU A 293 11.54 -27.89 -1.47
CA LEU A 293 10.18 -28.11 -2.01
C LEU A 293 10.09 -27.94 -3.52
N VAL A 294 10.90 -27.04 -4.12
CA VAL A 294 10.80 -26.72 -5.56
C VAL A 294 11.04 -27.92 -6.47
N PRO A 295 12.06 -28.78 -6.26
CA PRO A 295 12.26 -29.96 -7.11
C PRO A 295 11.03 -30.88 -7.16
N ILE A 296 10.45 -31.17 -6.00
CA ILE A 296 9.26 -32.03 -5.88
C ILE A 296 8.03 -31.36 -6.50
N LEU A 297 7.84 -30.06 -6.29
CA LEU A 297 6.75 -29.30 -6.89
C LEU A 297 6.81 -29.28 -8.41
N VAL A 298 8.00 -29.07 -8.99
CA VAL A 298 8.20 -29.08 -10.44
C VAL A 298 7.86 -30.44 -11.03
N ARG A 299 8.36 -31.52 -10.40
CA ARG A 299 8.06 -32.89 -10.82
C ARG A 299 6.55 -33.16 -10.74
N MET A 300 5.92 -32.87 -9.60
CA MET A 300 4.48 -33.01 -9.44
C MET A 300 3.68 -32.21 -10.47
N PHE A 301 4.03 -30.94 -10.74
CA PHE A 301 3.29 -30.17 -11.75
C PHE A 301 3.40 -30.76 -13.14
N ASN A 302 4.62 -31.12 -13.59
CA ASN A 302 4.81 -31.66 -14.93
C ASN A 302 4.18 -33.05 -15.08
N ASP A 303 4.28 -33.91 -14.06
CA ASP A 303 3.62 -35.22 -14.06
C ASP A 303 2.09 -35.05 -14.07
N SER A 304 1.55 -34.15 -13.25
CA SER A 304 0.11 -33.80 -13.27
C SER A 304 -0.36 -33.27 -14.61
N PHE A 305 0.49 -32.56 -15.35
CA PHE A 305 0.19 -32.12 -16.71
C PHE A 305 0.10 -33.29 -17.69
N THR A 306 1.04 -34.24 -17.61
CA THR A 306 0.99 -35.45 -18.44
C THR A 306 -0.20 -36.36 -18.10
N GLU A 307 -0.56 -36.46 -16.82
CA GLU A 307 -1.71 -37.25 -16.37
C GLU A 307 -3.07 -36.53 -16.57
N GLY A 308 -3.05 -35.22 -16.85
CA GLY A 308 -4.26 -34.40 -16.99
C GLY A 308 -5.00 -34.13 -15.67
N ARG A 309 -4.38 -34.36 -14.50
CA ARG A 309 -5.01 -34.15 -13.18
C ARG A 309 -4.01 -33.66 -12.12
N LEU A 310 -4.43 -32.67 -11.34
CA LEU A 310 -3.72 -32.24 -10.12
C LEU A 310 -4.12 -33.10 -8.91
N PRO A 311 -3.31 -33.11 -7.83
CA PRO A 311 -3.73 -33.68 -6.56
C PRO A 311 -5.02 -33.02 -6.05
N ALA A 312 -5.89 -33.80 -5.41
CA ALA A 312 -7.24 -33.37 -5.02
C ALA A 312 -7.25 -32.07 -4.20
N THR A 313 -6.32 -31.90 -3.25
CA THR A 313 -6.28 -30.71 -2.39
C THR A 313 -5.91 -29.43 -3.16
N LEU A 314 -5.30 -29.51 -4.34
CA LEU A 314 -5.02 -28.31 -5.16
C LEU A 314 -6.28 -27.74 -5.82
N TYR A 315 -7.36 -28.51 -5.89
CA TYR A 315 -8.66 -28.08 -6.39
C TYR A 315 -9.55 -27.41 -5.34
N GLU A 316 -9.20 -27.57 -4.06
CA GLU A 316 -10.02 -27.08 -2.94
C GLU A 316 -9.79 -25.59 -2.65
N ALA A 317 -10.89 -24.89 -2.35
CA ALA A 317 -10.88 -23.50 -1.92
C ALA A 317 -11.82 -23.27 -0.73
N SER A 318 -11.49 -22.28 0.11
CA SER A 318 -12.43 -21.74 1.10
C SER A 318 -12.88 -20.33 0.67
N ILE A 319 -14.18 -20.12 0.49
CA ILE A 319 -14.77 -18.83 0.15
C ILE A 319 -15.00 -18.04 1.43
N SER A 320 -14.28 -16.92 1.54
CA SER A 320 -14.51 -15.91 2.58
C SER A 320 -15.37 -14.78 2.01
N LEU A 321 -16.35 -14.33 2.79
CA LEU A 321 -17.33 -13.33 2.36
C LEU A 321 -16.98 -11.94 2.89
N LEU A 322 -17.04 -10.95 2.00
CA LEU A 322 -16.83 -9.53 2.34
C LEU A 322 -18.04 -8.70 1.93
N LEU A 323 -18.69 -8.05 2.89
CA LEU A 323 -19.81 -7.16 2.61
C LEU A 323 -19.38 -5.97 1.74
N LYS A 324 -20.13 -5.71 0.65
CA LYS A 324 -19.96 -4.50 -0.15
C LYS A 324 -20.37 -3.28 0.69
N LYS A 325 -19.58 -2.21 0.64
CA LYS A 325 -19.85 -1.00 1.42
C LYS A 325 -21.23 -0.43 1.11
N ASP A 326 -21.91 0.07 2.14
CA ASP A 326 -23.19 0.76 2.06
C ASP A 326 -24.30 -0.09 1.41
N ARG A 327 -24.21 -1.42 1.52
CA ARG A 327 -25.23 -2.37 1.08
C ARG A 327 -25.86 -3.08 2.26
N ASP A 328 -27.10 -3.52 2.06
CA ASP A 328 -27.87 -4.25 3.05
C ASP A 328 -27.14 -5.57 3.43
N PRO A 329 -26.75 -5.75 4.71
CA PRO A 329 -26.06 -6.94 5.19
C PRO A 329 -26.93 -8.20 5.21
N THR A 330 -28.26 -8.07 5.10
CA THR A 330 -29.18 -9.23 5.16
C THR A 330 -29.27 -9.98 3.83
N SER A 331 -28.84 -9.37 2.72
CA SER A 331 -28.90 -9.98 1.39
C SER A 331 -27.59 -10.68 1.01
N CYS A 332 -27.67 -11.99 0.70
CA CYS A 332 -26.52 -12.79 0.28
C CYS A 332 -25.79 -12.23 -0.97
N GLY A 333 -26.53 -11.61 -1.89
CA GLY A 333 -25.98 -11.02 -3.13
C GLY A 333 -25.12 -9.78 -2.92
N ASN A 334 -25.19 -9.16 -1.74
CA ASN A 334 -24.39 -8.00 -1.37
C ASN A 334 -22.99 -8.36 -0.85
N TYR A 335 -22.69 -9.65 -0.67
CA TYR A 335 -21.37 -10.12 -0.28
C TYR A 335 -20.52 -10.44 -1.51
N ARG A 336 -19.23 -10.16 -1.42
CA ARG A 336 -18.22 -10.53 -2.42
C ARG A 336 -17.54 -11.82 -1.98
N PRO A 337 -17.53 -12.88 -2.82
CA PRO A 337 -16.77 -14.09 -2.52
C PRO A 337 -15.27 -13.88 -2.78
N VAL A 338 -14.43 -14.30 -1.85
CA VAL A 338 -12.97 -14.36 -2.03
C VAL A 338 -12.50 -15.79 -1.81
N SER A 339 -11.99 -16.42 -2.86
CA SER A 339 -11.49 -17.79 -2.83
C SER A 339 -10.09 -17.84 -2.22
N LEU A 340 -9.98 -18.43 -1.04
CA LEU A 340 -8.72 -18.77 -0.38
C LEU A 340 -8.22 -20.11 -0.94
N LEU A 341 -7.41 -20.04 -2.00
CA LEU A 341 -6.74 -21.21 -2.59
C LEU A 341 -5.51 -21.64 -1.78
N ASN A 342 -5.20 -22.93 -1.82
CA ASN A 342 -3.94 -23.47 -1.33
C ASN A 342 -2.75 -22.84 -2.07
N VAL A 343 -1.62 -22.68 -1.36
CA VAL A 343 -0.51 -21.87 -1.87
C VAL A 343 0.25 -22.57 -2.99
N ASP A 344 0.30 -23.90 -2.98
CA ASP A 344 0.81 -24.72 -4.09
C ASP A 344 0.03 -24.50 -5.40
N CYS A 345 -1.31 -24.51 -5.36
CA CYS A 345 -2.14 -24.12 -6.50
C CYS A 345 -1.86 -22.67 -6.95
N LYS A 346 -1.70 -21.74 -6.00
CA LYS A 346 -1.33 -20.34 -6.30
C LYS A 346 0.05 -20.21 -6.94
N ILE A 347 1.01 -21.09 -6.59
CA ILE A 347 2.34 -21.11 -7.21
C ILE A 347 2.21 -21.45 -8.68
N LEU A 348 1.49 -22.54 -9.02
CA LEU A 348 1.24 -22.92 -10.41
C LEU A 348 0.54 -21.81 -11.17
N ALA A 349 -0.57 -21.28 -10.65
CA ALA A 349 -1.28 -20.17 -11.25
C ALA A 349 -0.39 -18.92 -11.40
N LYS A 350 0.54 -18.68 -10.48
CA LYS A 350 1.47 -17.54 -10.56
C LYS A 350 2.53 -17.74 -11.64
N VAL A 351 3.02 -18.96 -11.85
CA VAL A 351 3.92 -19.30 -12.96
C VAL A 351 3.22 -18.97 -14.29
N LEU A 352 2.02 -19.49 -14.50
CA LEU A 352 1.23 -19.24 -15.72
C LEU A 352 0.93 -17.75 -15.89
N ALA A 353 0.60 -17.03 -14.81
CA ALA A 353 0.35 -15.60 -14.88
C ALA A 353 1.59 -14.80 -15.29
N LEU A 354 2.79 -15.20 -14.85
CA LEU A 354 4.04 -14.57 -15.25
C LEU A 354 4.38 -14.83 -16.73
N ARG A 355 4.06 -16.01 -17.26
CA ARG A 355 4.17 -16.30 -18.69
C ARG A 355 3.20 -15.43 -19.49
N LEU A 356 1.92 -15.44 -19.09
CA LEU A 356 0.85 -14.71 -19.77
C LEU A 356 1.08 -13.19 -19.80
N GLN A 357 1.63 -12.61 -18.73
CA GLN A 357 1.95 -11.17 -18.66
C GLN A 357 2.81 -10.66 -19.82
N ASN A 358 3.66 -11.51 -20.41
CA ASN A 358 4.56 -11.12 -21.49
C ASN A 358 3.82 -10.91 -22.83
N VAL A 359 2.64 -11.49 -23.01
CA VAL A 359 1.85 -11.41 -24.24
C VAL A 359 0.59 -10.57 -24.12
N MET A 360 0.20 -10.16 -22.90
CA MET A 360 -1.03 -9.39 -22.69
C MET A 360 -1.12 -8.13 -23.55
N SER A 361 -0.01 -7.44 -23.79
CA SER A 361 -0.01 -6.20 -24.57
C SER A 361 -0.20 -6.40 -26.06
N SER A 362 0.08 -7.59 -26.61
CA SER A 362 -0.09 -7.87 -28.05
C SER A 362 -1.51 -8.30 -28.40
N ILE A 363 -2.25 -8.88 -27.45
CA ILE A 363 -3.61 -9.40 -27.69
C ILE A 363 -4.73 -8.52 -27.09
N ILE A 364 -4.45 -7.73 -26.05
CA ILE A 364 -5.45 -6.88 -25.39
C ILE A 364 -5.33 -5.43 -25.87
N SER A 365 -6.42 -4.90 -26.43
CA SER A 365 -6.52 -3.51 -26.90
C SER A 365 -6.13 -2.49 -25.83
N LEU A 366 -5.63 -1.32 -26.25
CA LEU A 366 -5.38 -0.16 -25.40
C LEU A 366 -6.64 0.37 -24.68
N ASP A 367 -7.84 -0.02 -25.13
CA ASP A 367 -9.11 0.32 -24.48
C ASP A 367 -9.27 -0.35 -23.10
N GLN A 368 -8.66 -1.52 -22.87
CA GLN A 368 -8.67 -2.22 -21.59
C GLN A 368 -7.46 -1.81 -20.75
N THR A 369 -7.70 -1.08 -19.67
CA THR A 369 -6.61 -0.59 -18.78
C THR A 369 -6.58 -1.28 -17.42
N GLY A 370 -7.61 -2.06 -17.08
CA GLY A 370 -7.64 -2.85 -15.85
C GLY A 370 -6.70 -4.04 -15.92
N PHE A 371 -5.98 -4.32 -14.82
CA PHE A 371 -5.08 -5.48 -14.66
C PHE A 371 -3.97 -5.68 -15.71
N THR A 372 -3.77 -4.75 -16.63
CA THR A 372 -2.69 -4.79 -17.63
C THR A 372 -1.48 -3.99 -17.16
N LEU A 373 -0.28 -4.57 -17.30
CA LEU A 373 0.97 -3.94 -16.86
C LEU A 373 1.21 -2.61 -17.60
N GLY A 374 1.58 -1.57 -16.85
CA GLY A 374 1.87 -0.24 -17.41
C GLY A 374 0.63 0.59 -17.78
N ARG A 375 -0.59 0.04 -17.64
CA ARG A 375 -1.84 0.77 -17.81
C ARG A 375 -2.40 1.19 -16.45
N HIS A 376 -3.06 2.34 -16.40
CA HIS A 376 -3.54 2.94 -15.15
C HIS A 376 -5.00 3.38 -15.27
N SER A 377 -5.75 3.32 -14.16
CA SER A 377 -7.16 3.74 -14.09
C SER A 377 -7.40 5.18 -14.55
N PHE A 378 -6.43 6.08 -14.32
CA PHE A 378 -6.56 7.47 -14.74
C PHE A 378 -6.56 7.63 -16.27
N PHE A 379 -6.10 6.64 -17.04
CA PHE A 379 -6.14 6.69 -18.50
C PHE A 379 -7.60 6.79 -18.99
N ASN A 380 -8.49 5.96 -18.44
CA ASN A 380 -9.90 5.96 -18.82
C ASN A 380 -10.61 7.23 -18.35
N THR A 381 -10.38 7.66 -17.10
CA THR A 381 -11.00 8.90 -16.61
C THR A 381 -10.52 10.12 -17.39
N ARG A 382 -9.23 10.18 -17.74
CA ARG A 382 -8.66 11.28 -18.53
C ARG A 382 -9.16 11.25 -19.97
N ARG A 383 -9.31 10.08 -20.59
CA ARG A 383 -9.96 9.92 -21.90
C ARG A 383 -11.39 10.46 -21.87
N LEU A 384 -12.20 10.01 -20.90
CA LEU A 384 -13.57 10.47 -20.72
C LEU A 384 -13.64 11.99 -20.54
N LEU A 385 -12.80 12.57 -19.68
CA LEU A 385 -12.76 14.02 -19.47
C LEU A 385 -12.40 14.80 -20.74
N ASN A 386 -11.47 14.29 -21.57
CA ASN A 386 -11.15 14.90 -22.86
C ASN A 386 -12.34 14.87 -23.83
N ILE A 387 -13.07 13.75 -23.88
CA ILE A 387 -14.28 13.61 -24.72
C ILE A 387 -15.36 14.59 -24.25
N LEU A 388 -15.70 14.60 -22.96
CA LEU A 388 -16.73 15.48 -22.40
C LEU A 388 -16.38 16.97 -22.52
N SER A 389 -15.10 17.30 -22.52
CA SER A 389 -14.63 18.70 -22.58
C SER A 389 -14.38 19.21 -24.00
N SER A 390 -14.53 18.37 -25.00
CA SER A 390 -14.31 18.74 -26.40
C SER A 390 -15.58 19.31 -27.03
N PRO A 391 -15.47 20.21 -28.03
CA PRO A 391 -16.64 20.76 -28.70
C PRO A 391 -17.53 19.66 -29.26
N ALA A 392 -18.83 19.72 -28.97
CA ALA A 392 -19.78 18.72 -29.45
C ALA A 392 -20.15 19.00 -30.92
N PRO A 393 -20.16 17.97 -31.79
CA PRO A 393 -20.69 18.06 -33.14
C PRO A 393 -22.23 18.17 -33.13
N ASN A 394 -22.82 18.44 -34.31
CA ASN A 394 -24.27 18.47 -34.53
C ASN A 394 -24.91 17.07 -34.58
N THR A 395 -24.53 16.19 -33.65
CA THR A 395 -25.09 14.83 -33.53
C THR A 395 -25.35 14.53 -32.06
N PRO A 396 -26.47 13.88 -31.69
CA PRO A 396 -26.71 13.48 -30.31
C PRO A 396 -25.66 12.46 -29.85
N GLU A 397 -25.07 12.67 -28.68
CA GLU A 397 -24.02 11.82 -28.12
C GLU A 397 -24.29 11.48 -26.64
N VAL A 398 -24.03 10.22 -26.29
CA VAL A 398 -24.20 9.70 -24.92
C VAL A 398 -23.01 8.83 -24.52
N VAL A 399 -22.79 8.75 -23.22
CA VAL A 399 -21.88 7.80 -22.59
C VAL A 399 -22.70 6.84 -21.76
N VAL A 400 -22.46 5.54 -21.89
CA VAL A 400 -23.17 4.51 -21.12
C VAL A 400 -22.17 3.75 -20.26
N ALA A 401 -22.33 3.81 -18.94
CA ALA A 401 -21.58 3.02 -17.98
C ALA A 401 -22.36 1.74 -17.67
N LEU A 402 -21.87 0.61 -18.17
CA LEU A 402 -22.50 -0.69 -18.00
C LEU A 402 -22.04 -1.35 -16.70
N ASP A 403 -23.00 -1.91 -15.95
CA ASP A 403 -22.74 -2.73 -14.76
C ASP A 403 -22.98 -4.21 -15.08
N ALA A 404 -21.98 -5.05 -14.84
CA ALA A 404 -22.06 -6.49 -15.08
C ALA A 404 -22.39 -7.26 -13.79
N GLU A 405 -23.35 -8.17 -13.85
CA GLU A 405 -23.75 -8.97 -12.69
C GLU A 405 -22.70 -10.02 -12.34
N LYS A 406 -21.90 -9.75 -11.30
CA LYS A 406 -20.90 -10.72 -10.80
C LYS A 406 -19.98 -11.25 -11.92
N ALA A 407 -19.46 -10.33 -12.74
CA ALA A 407 -18.75 -10.65 -13.99
C ALA A 407 -17.70 -11.76 -13.86
N PHE A 408 -16.86 -11.72 -12.82
CA PHE A 408 -15.83 -12.74 -12.59
C PHE A 408 -16.42 -14.13 -12.33
N ASP A 409 -17.55 -14.21 -11.63
CA ASP A 409 -18.16 -15.46 -11.16
C ASP A 409 -18.99 -16.15 -12.24
N ARG A 410 -19.33 -15.44 -13.33
CA ARG A 410 -20.20 -15.94 -14.41
C ARG A 410 -19.47 -16.45 -15.66
N VAL A 411 -18.16 -16.22 -15.80
CA VAL A 411 -17.41 -16.61 -17.01
C VAL A 411 -17.50 -18.11 -17.25
N GLU A 412 -18.09 -18.52 -18.36
CA GLU A 412 -18.20 -19.93 -18.75
C GLU A 412 -16.85 -20.47 -19.23
N TRP A 413 -16.45 -21.66 -18.75
CA TRP A 413 -15.11 -22.20 -19.04
C TRP A 413 -14.94 -22.68 -20.47
N GLY A 414 -15.98 -23.30 -21.05
CA GLY A 414 -15.98 -23.70 -22.46
C GLY A 414 -15.67 -22.51 -23.37
N PHE A 415 -16.37 -21.39 -23.16
CA PHE A 415 -16.11 -20.12 -23.83
C PHE A 415 -14.67 -19.61 -23.59
N LEU A 416 -14.20 -19.60 -22.34
CA LEU A 416 -12.84 -19.16 -22.03
C LEU A 416 -11.78 -19.96 -22.80
N PHE A 417 -11.92 -21.29 -22.88
CA PHE A 417 -10.97 -22.14 -23.60
C PHE A 417 -11.02 -21.89 -25.11
N SER A 418 -12.21 -21.78 -25.70
CA SER A 418 -12.35 -21.44 -27.12
C SER A 418 -11.79 -20.06 -27.46
N VAL A 419 -11.90 -19.10 -26.55
CA VAL A 419 -11.30 -17.77 -26.73
C VAL A 419 -9.77 -17.84 -26.69
N LEU A 420 -9.17 -18.63 -25.80
CA LEU A 420 -7.72 -18.84 -25.81
C LEU A 420 -7.25 -19.44 -27.14
N GLU A 421 -7.98 -20.42 -27.70
CA GLU A 421 -7.68 -20.98 -29.02
C GLU A 421 -7.73 -19.90 -30.10
N LYS A 422 -8.75 -19.04 -30.08
CA LYS A 422 -8.91 -17.92 -31.04
C LYS A 422 -7.83 -16.84 -30.95
N PHE A 423 -7.15 -16.67 -29.81
CA PHE A 423 -6.01 -15.75 -29.70
C PHE A 423 -4.67 -16.41 -30.10
N GLY A 424 -4.67 -17.68 -30.52
CA GLY A 424 -3.48 -18.39 -30.98
C GLY A 424 -2.61 -18.94 -29.84
N PHE A 425 -3.18 -19.20 -28.67
CA PHE A 425 -2.46 -19.90 -27.61
C PHE A 425 -2.19 -21.36 -28.01
N ASP A 426 -1.00 -21.86 -27.69
CA ASP A 426 -0.63 -23.25 -27.91
C ASP A 426 -1.49 -24.21 -27.08
N SER A 427 -1.74 -25.40 -27.62
CA SER A 427 -2.57 -26.43 -26.96
C SER A 427 -2.03 -26.81 -25.59
N ASN A 428 -0.72 -26.82 -25.37
CA ASN A 428 -0.14 -27.13 -24.07
C ASN A 428 -0.45 -26.04 -23.03
N PHE A 429 -0.37 -24.76 -23.42
CA PHE A 429 -0.73 -23.68 -22.50
C PHE A 429 -2.23 -23.74 -22.13
N ILE A 430 -3.09 -24.01 -23.11
CA ILE A 430 -4.53 -24.20 -22.87
C ILE A 430 -4.76 -25.40 -21.94
N SER A 431 -4.05 -26.51 -22.13
CA SER A 431 -4.09 -27.68 -21.24
C SER A 431 -3.66 -27.35 -19.81
N TRP A 432 -2.65 -26.50 -19.61
CA TRP A 432 -2.27 -26.02 -18.27
C TRP A 432 -3.40 -25.23 -17.60
N VAL A 433 -4.12 -24.40 -18.37
CA VAL A 433 -5.27 -23.67 -17.86
C VAL A 433 -6.41 -24.65 -17.57
N LYS A 434 -6.77 -25.56 -18.49
CA LYS A 434 -7.79 -26.59 -18.29
C LYS A 434 -7.50 -27.43 -17.05
N LEU A 435 -6.24 -27.82 -16.83
CA LEU A 435 -5.78 -28.56 -15.66
C LEU A 435 -6.12 -27.83 -14.35
N LEU A 436 -5.93 -26.51 -14.28
CA LEU A 436 -6.33 -25.75 -13.10
C LEU A 436 -7.84 -25.86 -12.85
N TYR A 437 -8.66 -25.88 -13.89
CA TYR A 437 -10.13 -25.82 -13.86
C TYR A 437 -10.85 -27.17 -13.98
N ALA A 438 -10.14 -28.30 -13.97
CA ALA A 438 -10.72 -29.62 -14.20
C ALA A 438 -11.82 -30.00 -13.18
N THR A 439 -11.51 -29.96 -11.88
CA THR A 439 -12.45 -30.37 -10.82
C THR A 439 -12.43 -29.48 -9.57
N PRO A 440 -12.44 -28.14 -9.69
CA PRO A 440 -12.41 -27.26 -8.53
C PRO A 440 -13.65 -27.43 -7.64
N SER A 441 -13.40 -27.41 -6.34
CA SER A 441 -14.42 -27.45 -5.31
C SER A 441 -14.21 -26.32 -4.31
N ALA A 442 -15.29 -25.83 -3.71
CA ALA A 442 -15.23 -24.77 -2.72
C ALA A 442 -16.16 -25.03 -1.54
N SER A 443 -15.76 -24.59 -0.35
CA SER A 443 -16.62 -24.47 0.83
C SER A 443 -16.80 -22.99 1.17
N VAL A 444 -17.94 -22.62 1.75
CA VAL A 444 -18.20 -21.25 2.21
C VAL A 444 -17.93 -21.16 3.71
N ASN A 445 -17.18 -20.13 4.12
CA ASN A 445 -16.89 -19.83 5.52
C ASN A 445 -17.67 -18.59 5.98
N THR A 446 -18.59 -18.79 6.92
CA THR A 446 -19.35 -17.73 7.61
C THR A 446 -19.12 -17.84 9.11
N ASN A 447 -18.64 -16.78 9.74
CA ASN A 447 -18.43 -16.73 11.21
C ASN A 447 -17.61 -17.91 11.78
N GLY A 448 -16.74 -18.55 10.98
CA GLY A 448 -15.94 -19.71 11.39
C GLY A 448 -16.56 -21.08 11.07
N VAL A 449 -17.84 -21.12 10.70
CA VAL A 449 -18.54 -22.32 10.23
C VAL A 449 -18.25 -22.53 8.74
N HIS A 450 -17.90 -23.75 8.37
CA HIS A 450 -17.63 -24.15 6.98
C HIS A 450 -18.76 -25.02 6.45
N SER A 451 -19.19 -24.74 5.21
CA SER A 451 -20.12 -25.61 4.49
C SER A 451 -19.42 -26.89 4.02
N ALA A 452 -20.21 -27.86 3.56
CA ALA A 452 -19.69 -28.92 2.70
C ALA A 452 -19.09 -28.33 1.41
N TYR A 453 -18.15 -29.06 0.81
CA TYR A 453 -17.60 -28.69 -0.49
C TYR A 453 -18.64 -28.91 -1.60
N PHE A 454 -18.76 -27.95 -2.50
CA PHE A 454 -19.56 -28.05 -3.71
C PHE A 454 -18.68 -27.80 -4.96
N PRO A 455 -18.99 -28.43 -6.10
CA PRO A 455 -18.23 -28.25 -7.33
C PRO A 455 -18.49 -26.87 -7.94
N LEU A 456 -17.45 -26.26 -8.50
CA LEU A 456 -17.59 -25.08 -9.36
C LEU A 456 -17.67 -25.55 -10.82
N LYS A 457 -18.49 -24.91 -11.65
CA LYS A 457 -18.59 -25.24 -13.10
C LYS A 457 -18.36 -24.03 -14.01
N ARG A 458 -18.33 -22.82 -13.43
CA ARG A 458 -18.01 -21.56 -14.12
C ARG A 458 -17.32 -20.57 -13.20
N GLY A 459 -16.92 -19.45 -13.76
CA GLY A 459 -16.30 -18.33 -13.09
C GLY A 459 -14.77 -18.42 -13.01
N THR A 460 -14.14 -17.27 -12.83
CA THR A 460 -12.71 -17.15 -12.55
C THR A 460 -12.49 -16.96 -11.06
N ARG A 461 -11.49 -17.65 -10.49
CA ARG A 461 -11.29 -17.69 -9.03
C ARG A 461 -10.88 -16.32 -8.50
N GLN A 462 -11.73 -15.67 -7.71
CA GLN A 462 -11.39 -14.39 -7.08
C GLN A 462 -10.30 -14.58 -6.02
N GLY A 463 -9.13 -13.99 -6.24
CA GLY A 463 -7.95 -14.16 -5.37
C GLY A 463 -6.84 -15.04 -5.95
N CYS A 464 -7.08 -15.66 -7.11
CA CYS A 464 -6.04 -16.32 -7.90
C CYS A 464 -5.20 -15.28 -8.68
N PRO A 465 -3.87 -15.44 -8.78
CA PRO A 465 -3.02 -14.52 -9.54
C PRO A 465 -3.23 -14.56 -11.06
N LEU A 466 -3.77 -15.67 -11.61
CA LEU A 466 -4.01 -15.85 -13.05
C LEU A 466 -5.37 -15.28 -13.49
N SER A 467 -6.39 -15.39 -12.64
CA SER A 467 -7.78 -15.03 -12.97
C SER A 467 -7.97 -13.64 -13.58
N PRO A 468 -7.33 -12.55 -13.10
CA PRO A 468 -7.53 -11.23 -13.69
C PRO A 468 -7.08 -11.13 -15.15
N LEU A 469 -6.03 -11.88 -15.52
CA LEU A 469 -5.51 -11.91 -16.90
C LEU A 469 -6.44 -12.73 -17.80
N LEU A 470 -6.91 -13.88 -17.32
CA LEU A 470 -7.90 -14.70 -18.03
C LEU A 470 -9.21 -13.96 -18.22
N PHE A 471 -9.65 -13.17 -17.23
CA PHE A 471 -10.84 -12.33 -17.36
C PHE A 471 -10.67 -11.27 -18.45
N ASN A 472 -9.52 -10.59 -18.50
CA ASN A 472 -9.24 -9.64 -19.57
C ASN A 472 -9.29 -10.29 -20.96
N ILE A 473 -8.77 -11.52 -21.10
CA ILE A 473 -8.86 -12.29 -22.34
C ILE A 473 -10.31 -12.68 -22.65
N ALA A 474 -11.08 -13.09 -21.65
CA ALA A 474 -12.48 -13.49 -21.82
C ALA A 474 -13.39 -12.32 -22.26
N ILE A 475 -13.12 -11.09 -21.80
CA ILE A 475 -13.93 -9.92 -22.15
C ILE A 475 -13.47 -9.21 -23.45
N GLU A 476 -12.23 -9.43 -23.90
CA GLU A 476 -11.71 -8.81 -25.12
C GLU A 476 -12.52 -9.13 -26.40
N PRO A 477 -13.09 -10.35 -26.61
CA PRO A 477 -13.97 -10.61 -27.74
C PRO A 477 -15.17 -9.66 -27.82
N LEU A 478 -15.78 -9.29 -26.69
CA LEU A 478 -16.85 -8.28 -26.66
C LEU A 478 -16.34 -6.92 -27.14
N ALA A 479 -15.13 -6.53 -26.70
CA ALA A 479 -14.51 -5.28 -27.13
C ALA A 479 -14.14 -5.29 -28.62
N ILE A 480 -13.69 -6.42 -29.17
CA ILE A 480 -13.42 -6.59 -30.61
C ILE A 480 -14.73 -6.45 -31.38
N TRP A 481 -15.79 -7.14 -30.95
CA TRP A 481 -17.09 -7.11 -31.61
C TRP A 481 -17.68 -5.71 -31.66
N LEU A 482 -17.75 -5.02 -30.52
CA LEU A 482 -18.24 -3.65 -30.45
C LEU A 482 -17.40 -2.69 -31.31
N ARG A 483 -16.07 -2.87 -31.38
CA ARG A 483 -15.22 -2.01 -32.21
C ARG A 483 -15.51 -2.16 -33.70
N ASN A 484 -15.70 -3.39 -34.15
CA ASN A 484 -15.85 -3.73 -35.57
C ASN A 484 -17.29 -3.66 -36.07
N GLN A 485 -18.27 -3.35 -35.21
CA GLN A 485 -19.65 -3.17 -35.65
C GLN A 485 -19.86 -1.81 -36.33
N ASP A 486 -20.28 -1.81 -37.58
CA ASP A 486 -20.46 -0.60 -38.38
C ASP A 486 -21.66 0.24 -37.93
N GLU A 487 -22.78 -0.41 -37.56
CA GLU A 487 -23.99 0.26 -37.03
C GLU A 487 -23.78 0.84 -35.62
N PHE A 488 -22.66 0.52 -34.96
CA PHE A 488 -22.28 1.19 -33.72
C PHE A 488 -21.38 2.40 -34.03
N GLU A 489 -21.99 3.58 -34.09
CA GLU A 489 -21.29 4.84 -34.25
C GLU A 489 -20.65 5.30 -32.93
N GLY A 490 -19.33 5.46 -32.94
CA GLY A 490 -18.56 5.96 -31.80
C GLY A 490 -18.38 7.48 -31.82
N ILE A 491 -18.08 8.06 -30.66
CA ILE A 491 -17.80 9.50 -30.54
C ILE A 491 -16.44 9.82 -31.17
N THR A 492 -16.45 10.64 -32.22
CA THR A 492 -15.23 11.04 -32.94
C THR A 492 -14.70 12.37 -32.42
N ARG A 493 -13.42 12.41 -32.02
CA ARG A 493 -12.72 13.64 -31.58
C ARG A 493 -11.29 13.66 -32.11
N PHE A 494 -10.89 14.80 -32.69
CA PHE A 494 -9.52 15.05 -33.15
C PHE A 494 -8.94 13.91 -34.03
N GLY A 495 -9.74 13.39 -34.96
CA GLY A 495 -9.35 12.30 -35.87
C GLY A 495 -9.35 10.90 -35.26
N GLN A 496 -9.81 10.74 -34.01
CA GLN A 496 -9.90 9.46 -33.34
C GLN A 496 -11.36 9.12 -33.01
N VAL A 497 -11.79 7.91 -33.37
CA VAL A 497 -13.10 7.37 -33.00
C VAL A 497 -12.99 6.65 -31.66
N HIS A 498 -13.85 7.01 -30.71
CA HIS A 498 -13.94 6.35 -29.42
C HIS A 498 -15.26 5.58 -29.36
N LYS A 499 -15.20 4.25 -29.27
CA LYS A 499 -16.37 3.38 -29.10
C LYS A 499 -16.51 2.85 -27.67
N LEU A 500 -15.41 2.41 -27.06
CA LEU A 500 -15.45 1.86 -25.69
C LEU A 500 -14.18 2.13 -24.88
N SER A 501 -14.28 1.92 -23.57
CA SER A 501 -13.17 1.87 -22.63
C SER A 501 -13.49 0.88 -21.52
N LEU A 502 -12.52 0.06 -21.15
CA LEU A 502 -12.68 -1.00 -20.15
C LEU A 502 -11.71 -0.81 -18.99
N TYR A 503 -12.17 -1.09 -17.77
CA TYR A 503 -11.31 -1.28 -16.62
C TYR A 503 -11.75 -2.55 -15.90
N ALA A 504 -11.17 -3.68 -16.30
CA ALA A 504 -11.68 -5.00 -15.96
C ALA A 504 -13.14 -5.14 -16.43
N ASP A 505 -14.08 -5.30 -15.50
CA ASP A 505 -15.53 -5.43 -15.73
C ASP A 505 -16.26 -4.10 -15.95
N ASP A 506 -15.68 -2.96 -15.54
CA ASP A 506 -16.27 -1.64 -15.76
C ASP A 506 -16.16 -1.24 -17.25
N LEU A 507 -17.24 -1.45 -18.01
CA LEU A 507 -17.34 -1.12 -19.44
C LEU A 507 -18.04 0.24 -19.63
N LEU A 508 -17.34 1.16 -20.30
CA LEU A 508 -17.86 2.46 -20.69
C LEU A 508 -18.00 2.51 -22.22
N LEU A 509 -19.21 2.78 -22.71
CA LEU A 509 -19.49 2.96 -24.13
C LEU A 509 -19.60 4.45 -24.46
N PHE A 510 -19.06 4.83 -25.61
CA PHE A 510 -19.13 6.16 -26.18
C PHE A 510 -19.95 6.07 -27.46
N ILE A 511 -21.15 6.62 -27.46
CA ILE A 511 -22.13 6.41 -28.51
C ILE A 511 -22.49 7.74 -29.17
N SER A 512 -22.32 7.80 -30.48
CA SER A 512 -22.92 8.80 -31.35
C SER A 512 -24.20 8.24 -31.95
N ASN A 513 -25.19 9.11 -32.19
CA ASN A 513 -26.49 8.72 -32.75
C ASN A 513 -27.14 7.53 -32.01
N PRO A 514 -27.51 7.70 -30.73
CA PRO A 514 -27.92 6.58 -29.90
C PRO A 514 -29.19 5.86 -30.39
N THR A 515 -30.04 6.50 -31.18
CA THR A 515 -31.27 5.90 -31.71
C THR A 515 -31.00 4.69 -32.61
N SER A 516 -29.94 4.72 -33.42
CA SER A 516 -29.52 3.59 -34.27
C SER A 516 -28.56 2.66 -33.52
N SER A 517 -27.53 3.23 -32.89
CA SER A 517 -26.43 2.48 -32.29
C SER A 517 -26.85 1.58 -31.13
N LEU A 518 -27.81 2.01 -30.30
CA LEU A 518 -28.14 1.32 -29.05
C LEU A 518 -28.76 -0.06 -29.28
N THR A 519 -29.61 -0.20 -30.29
CA THR A 519 -30.25 -1.47 -30.65
C THR A 519 -29.20 -2.52 -31.04
N SER A 520 -28.21 -2.11 -31.84
CA SER A 520 -27.10 -2.99 -32.25
C SER A 520 -26.24 -3.40 -31.04
N VAL A 521 -25.88 -2.43 -30.19
CA VAL A 521 -25.11 -2.69 -28.97
C VAL A 521 -25.82 -3.66 -28.03
N LEU A 522 -27.12 -3.49 -27.79
CA LEU A 522 -27.90 -4.37 -26.90
C LEU A 522 -28.00 -5.80 -27.47
N SER A 523 -28.17 -5.93 -28.79
CA SER A 523 -28.14 -7.23 -29.48
C SER A 523 -26.80 -7.94 -29.32
N ILE A 524 -25.68 -7.22 -29.46
CA ILE A 524 -24.33 -7.75 -29.24
C ILE A 524 -24.16 -8.22 -27.79
N LEU A 525 -24.59 -7.42 -26.81
CA LEU A 525 -24.47 -7.77 -25.38
C LEU A 525 -25.29 -9.01 -25.01
N ASP A 526 -26.50 -9.16 -25.57
CA ASP A 526 -27.35 -10.34 -25.38
C ASP A 526 -26.71 -11.59 -26.00
N GLN A 527 -26.26 -11.51 -27.26
CA GLN A 527 -25.60 -12.64 -27.94
C GLN A 527 -24.29 -13.03 -27.23
N PHE A 528 -23.47 -12.05 -26.84
CA PHE A 528 -22.26 -12.30 -26.06
C PHE A 528 -22.57 -12.94 -24.70
N GLY A 529 -23.66 -12.52 -24.05
CA GLY A 529 -24.12 -13.10 -22.79
C GLY A 529 -24.47 -14.58 -22.88
N ARG A 530 -25.12 -15.00 -23.96
CA ARG A 530 -25.46 -16.42 -24.24
C ARG A 530 -24.23 -17.31 -24.41
N LEU A 531 -23.12 -16.75 -24.90
CA LEU A 531 -21.87 -17.49 -25.13
C LEU A 531 -20.97 -17.52 -23.89
N SER A 532 -20.80 -16.37 -23.24
CA SER A 532 -19.79 -16.15 -22.20
C SER A 532 -20.32 -16.29 -20.76
N GLY A 533 -21.65 -16.28 -20.58
CA GLY A 533 -22.30 -16.11 -19.28
C GLY A 533 -22.37 -14.65 -18.81
N TYR A 534 -21.87 -13.68 -19.60
CA TYR A 534 -21.96 -12.26 -19.27
C TYR A 534 -23.42 -11.81 -19.12
N LYS A 535 -23.74 -11.17 -18.00
CA LYS A 535 -25.10 -10.68 -17.72
C LYS A 535 -25.08 -9.21 -17.37
N LEU A 536 -25.79 -8.42 -18.17
CA LEU A 536 -25.93 -6.97 -17.98
C LEU A 536 -26.94 -6.67 -16.87
N ASN A 537 -26.57 -5.79 -15.94
CA ASN A 537 -27.50 -5.23 -14.97
C ASN A 537 -28.06 -3.90 -15.49
N ILE A 538 -29.21 -3.96 -16.17
CA ILE A 538 -29.84 -2.77 -16.78
C ILE A 538 -30.19 -1.71 -15.72
N GLN A 539 -30.68 -2.13 -14.55
CA GLN A 539 -31.12 -1.23 -13.48
C GLN A 539 -29.97 -0.46 -12.81
N LYS A 540 -28.75 -1.02 -12.83
CA LYS A 540 -27.54 -0.38 -12.29
C LYS A 540 -26.69 0.32 -13.36
N SER A 541 -26.92 0.02 -14.63
CA SER A 541 -26.23 0.67 -15.73
C SER A 541 -26.76 2.10 -15.86
N GLU A 542 -25.84 3.06 -16.03
CA GLU A 542 -26.14 4.49 -16.04
C GLU A 542 -25.82 5.11 -17.41
N LEU A 543 -26.73 5.94 -17.92
CA LEU A 543 -26.54 6.71 -19.14
C LEU A 543 -26.31 8.18 -18.81
N PHE A 544 -25.31 8.77 -19.44
CA PHE A 544 -24.91 10.16 -19.26
C PHE A 544 -24.92 10.90 -20.60
N PHE A 545 -25.65 12.02 -20.66
CA PHE A 545 -25.72 12.86 -21.85
C PHE A 545 -24.45 13.68 -22.04
N VAL A 546 -23.81 13.57 -23.22
CA VAL A 546 -22.61 14.35 -23.55
C VAL A 546 -22.97 15.75 -24.01
N ASN A 547 -24.07 15.90 -24.76
CA ASN A 547 -24.52 17.17 -25.31
C ASN A 547 -26.03 17.39 -25.16
N ASN A 548 -26.48 18.62 -25.43
CA ASN A 548 -27.89 18.99 -25.29
C ASN A 548 -28.80 18.32 -26.33
N LEU A 549 -28.28 18.00 -27.53
CA LEU A 549 -29.04 17.28 -28.56
C LEU A 549 -29.49 15.90 -28.10
N ALA A 550 -28.63 15.19 -27.35
CA ALA A 550 -29.01 13.91 -26.77
C ALA A 550 -30.07 14.05 -25.67
N ARG A 551 -30.06 15.16 -24.91
CA ARG A 551 -31.06 15.44 -23.87
C ARG A 551 -32.45 15.69 -24.42
N SER A 552 -32.55 16.20 -25.65
CA SER A 552 -33.84 16.42 -26.32
C SER A 552 -34.47 15.16 -26.91
N LEU A 553 -33.77 14.02 -26.90
CA LEU A 553 -34.33 12.75 -27.38
C LEU A 553 -35.37 12.20 -26.39
N PRO A 554 -36.42 11.49 -26.88
CA PRO A 554 -37.38 10.81 -26.00
C PRO A 554 -36.69 9.84 -25.04
N GLN A 555 -36.94 10.00 -23.74
CA GLN A 555 -36.29 9.18 -22.72
C GLN A 555 -36.65 7.69 -22.81
N SER A 556 -37.80 7.34 -23.41
CA SER A 556 -38.26 5.96 -23.62
C SER A 556 -37.34 5.11 -24.50
N ILE A 557 -36.45 5.75 -25.27
CA ILE A 557 -35.46 5.06 -26.12
C ILE A 557 -34.35 4.43 -25.25
N PHE A 558 -34.13 4.95 -24.05
CA PHE A 558 -33.02 4.53 -23.19
C PHE A 558 -33.50 3.52 -22.14
N PRO A 559 -32.98 2.28 -22.12
CA PRO A 559 -33.33 1.28 -21.11
C PRO A 559 -32.59 1.50 -19.78
N PHE A 560 -31.63 2.44 -19.74
CA PHE A 560 -30.72 2.66 -18.64
C PHE A 560 -31.17 3.79 -17.72
N LYS A 561 -30.68 3.77 -16.49
CA LYS A 561 -30.92 4.87 -15.54
C LYS A 561 -30.19 6.13 -16.03
N ILE A 562 -30.93 7.23 -16.21
CA ILE A 562 -30.36 8.51 -16.64
C ILE A 562 -29.64 9.19 -15.46
N ALA A 563 -28.40 9.60 -15.70
CA ALA A 563 -27.56 10.32 -14.74
C ALA A 563 -27.53 11.82 -15.07
N GLU A 564 -28.51 12.59 -14.55
CA GLU A 564 -28.65 14.01 -14.90
C GLU A 564 -27.52 14.90 -14.35
N GLU A 565 -27.13 14.70 -13.09
CA GLU A 565 -26.08 15.48 -12.42
C GLU A 565 -24.66 14.97 -12.67
N GLY A 566 -24.52 13.76 -13.22
CA GLY A 566 -23.26 13.04 -13.29
C GLY A 566 -23.33 11.64 -12.67
N PHE A 567 -22.25 10.88 -12.84
CA PHE A 567 -22.16 9.49 -12.40
C PHE A 567 -20.77 9.20 -11.82
N ARG A 568 -20.65 8.10 -11.06
CA ARG A 568 -19.37 7.71 -10.46
C ARG A 568 -18.65 6.70 -11.34
N TYR A 569 -17.48 7.08 -11.85
CA TYR A 569 -16.62 6.21 -12.66
C TYR A 569 -15.23 6.09 -12.04
N LEU A 570 -14.79 4.85 -11.79
CA LEU A 570 -13.49 4.55 -11.16
C LEU A 570 -13.24 5.42 -9.92
N GLY A 571 -14.24 5.56 -9.06
CA GLY A 571 -14.15 6.30 -7.80
C GLY A 571 -14.24 7.83 -7.91
N VAL A 572 -14.24 8.40 -9.11
CA VAL A 572 -14.39 9.85 -9.40
C VAL A 572 -15.83 10.15 -9.81
N PHE A 573 -16.40 11.23 -9.31
CA PHE A 573 -17.70 11.74 -9.76
C PHE A 573 -17.51 12.59 -11.02
N ILE A 574 -18.02 12.13 -12.15
CA ILE A 574 -17.93 12.78 -13.46
C ILE A 574 -19.14 13.70 -13.63
N THR A 575 -18.88 14.96 -13.99
CA THR A 575 -19.89 16.00 -14.19
C THR A 575 -19.93 16.46 -15.64
N SER A 576 -21.02 17.09 -16.06
CA SER A 576 -21.16 17.72 -17.38
C SER A 576 -20.27 18.94 -17.53
N SER A 577 -20.11 19.71 -16.45
CA SER A 577 -19.25 20.88 -16.39
C SER A 577 -17.89 20.56 -15.79
N PHE A 578 -16.82 20.88 -16.50
CA PHE A 578 -15.44 20.75 -15.98
C PHE A 578 -15.20 21.56 -14.70
N ARG A 579 -15.94 22.65 -14.49
CA ARG A 579 -15.80 23.53 -13.31
C ARG A 579 -16.30 22.88 -12.03
N GLU A 580 -17.30 22.00 -12.13
CA GLU A 580 -17.94 21.35 -10.99
C GLU A 580 -17.14 20.16 -10.45
N LEU A 581 -16.17 19.64 -11.22
CA LEU A 581 -15.31 18.54 -10.82
C LEU A 581 -14.59 18.82 -9.48
N TYR A 582 -14.22 20.09 -9.21
CA TYR A 582 -13.65 20.47 -7.91
C TYR A 582 -14.66 20.29 -6.77
N LEU A 583 -15.86 20.86 -6.94
CA LEU A 583 -16.91 20.86 -5.91
C LEU A 583 -17.42 19.45 -5.63
N LYS A 584 -17.62 18.60 -6.64
CA LYS A 584 -18.16 17.24 -6.43
C LYS A 584 -17.11 16.23 -5.95
N ASN A 585 -15.81 16.49 -6.11
CA ASN A 585 -14.76 15.53 -5.73
C ASN A 585 -13.82 16.01 -4.62
N PHE A 586 -13.24 17.21 -4.74
CA PHE A 586 -12.26 17.70 -3.77
C PHE A 586 -12.93 18.21 -2.49
N GLN A 587 -14.06 18.90 -2.59
CA GLN A 587 -14.77 19.44 -1.43
C GLN A 587 -15.24 18.34 -0.45
N PRO A 588 -15.93 17.25 -0.89
CA PRO A 588 -16.30 16.15 0.01
C PRO A 588 -15.08 15.47 0.64
N LEU A 589 -13.96 15.40 -0.07
CA LEU A 589 -12.72 14.85 0.48
C LEU A 589 -12.12 15.76 1.55
N LEU A 590 -12.16 17.08 1.38
CA LEU A 590 -11.75 18.06 2.39
C LEU A 590 -12.62 17.95 3.65
N ASP A 591 -13.94 17.87 3.49
CA ASP A 591 -14.88 17.76 4.61
C ASP A 591 -14.69 16.44 5.38
N LYS A 592 -14.53 15.34 4.63
CA LYS A 592 -14.19 14.03 5.22
C LYS A 592 -12.83 14.05 5.92
N CYS A 593 -11.84 14.72 5.35
CA CYS A 593 -10.53 14.90 5.96
C CYS A 593 -10.65 15.66 7.28
N LYS A 594 -11.41 16.77 7.31
CA LYS A 594 -11.65 17.54 8.52
C LYS A 594 -12.33 16.70 9.61
N SER A 595 -13.37 15.94 9.25
CA SER A 595 -14.07 15.03 10.16
C SER A 595 -13.16 13.92 10.71
N ASP A 596 -12.37 13.29 9.83
CA ASP A 596 -11.39 12.27 10.21
C ASP A 596 -10.34 12.84 11.20
N LEU A 597 -9.79 14.02 10.90
CA LEU A 597 -8.80 14.69 11.76
C LEU A 597 -9.38 15.06 13.13
N SER A 598 -10.61 15.61 13.18
CA SER A 598 -11.29 15.93 14.44
C SER A 598 -11.52 14.67 15.30
N ARG A 599 -12.00 13.58 14.68
CA ARG A 599 -12.20 12.31 15.36
C ARG A 599 -10.89 11.74 15.92
N TRP A 600 -9.81 11.81 15.16
CA TRP A 600 -8.50 11.31 15.61
C TRP A 600 -7.82 12.24 16.61
N ALA A 601 -8.17 13.52 16.66
CA ALA A 601 -7.59 14.48 17.61
C ALA A 601 -7.93 14.12 19.07
N ALA A 602 -9.07 13.43 19.30
CA ALA A 602 -9.48 12.93 20.61
C ALA A 602 -8.68 11.69 21.06
N LEU A 603 -8.00 11.00 20.14
CA LEU A 603 -7.20 9.82 20.47
C LEU A 603 -5.84 10.23 21.08
N PRO A 604 -5.31 9.47 22.05
CA PRO A 604 -4.03 9.75 22.71
C PRO A 604 -2.83 9.36 21.81
N LEU A 605 -2.69 10.05 20.67
CA LEU A 605 -1.67 9.80 19.66
C LEU A 605 -0.43 10.67 19.90
N SER A 606 0.77 10.14 19.63
CA SER A 606 1.99 10.96 19.58
C SER A 606 2.08 11.82 18.31
N LEU A 607 3.05 12.74 18.30
CA LEU A 607 3.39 13.55 17.11
C LEU A 607 3.70 12.67 15.90
N ALA A 608 4.51 11.63 16.07
CA ALA A 608 4.84 10.69 15.01
C ALA A 608 3.61 9.90 14.54
N GLY A 609 2.76 9.46 15.47
CA GLY A 609 1.49 8.79 15.15
C GLY A 609 0.57 9.67 14.30
N ARG A 610 0.43 10.96 14.64
CA ARG A 610 -0.36 11.93 13.86
C ARG A 610 0.20 12.16 12.46
N VAL A 611 1.52 12.31 12.32
CA VAL A 611 2.18 12.43 11.00
C VAL A 611 1.95 11.17 10.16
N ASN A 612 2.05 9.98 10.77
CA ASN A 612 1.81 8.71 10.10
C ASN A 612 0.35 8.56 9.64
N LEU A 613 -0.64 9.03 10.41
CA LEU A 613 -2.04 9.03 9.96
C LEU A 613 -2.25 9.88 8.71
N ILE A 614 -1.67 11.10 8.67
CA ILE A 614 -1.71 11.95 7.48
C ILE A 614 -1.07 11.22 6.29
N LYS A 615 0.10 10.63 6.49
CA LYS A 615 0.86 9.95 5.43
C LYS A 615 0.19 8.68 4.92
N MET A 616 -0.38 7.86 5.80
CA MET A 616 -0.84 6.50 5.47
C MET A 616 -2.34 6.44 5.15
N VAL A 617 -3.13 7.42 5.63
CA VAL A 617 -4.59 7.42 5.46
C VAL A 617 -5.09 8.59 4.62
N ILE A 618 -4.61 9.81 4.87
CA ILE A 618 -5.10 11.01 4.17
C ILE A 618 -4.44 11.15 2.79
N LEU A 619 -3.10 11.11 2.74
CA LEU A 619 -2.34 11.30 1.50
C LEU A 619 -2.80 10.38 0.35
N PRO A 620 -3.01 9.06 0.54
CA PRO A 620 -3.45 8.20 -0.56
C PRO A 620 -4.79 8.62 -1.18
N LYS A 621 -5.73 9.17 -0.39
CA LYS A 621 -7.03 9.65 -0.88
C LYS A 621 -6.84 10.86 -1.82
N PHE A 622 -5.99 11.81 -1.43
CA PHE A 622 -5.68 12.97 -2.27
C PHE A 622 -4.83 12.60 -3.49
N LEU A 623 -3.86 11.70 -3.34
CA LEU A 623 -3.06 11.18 -4.45
C LEU A 623 -3.93 10.55 -5.54
N TYR A 624 -5.03 9.89 -5.15
CA TYR A 624 -5.99 9.36 -6.12
C TYR A 624 -6.60 10.49 -6.96
N LEU A 625 -7.19 11.52 -6.33
CA LEU A 625 -7.78 12.65 -7.05
C LEU A 625 -6.74 13.45 -7.86
N PHE A 626 -5.54 13.69 -7.33
CA PHE A 626 -4.45 14.38 -8.04
C PHE A 626 -4.01 13.65 -9.31
N GLN A 627 -4.19 12.33 -9.37
CA GLN A 627 -3.85 11.56 -10.57
C GLN A 627 -4.96 11.55 -11.61
N HIS A 628 -6.22 11.60 -11.18
CA HIS A 628 -7.38 11.45 -12.04
C HIS A 628 -7.95 12.78 -12.56
N ILE A 629 -7.90 13.85 -11.76
CA ILE A 629 -8.59 15.12 -12.05
C ILE A 629 -7.56 16.21 -12.42
N PRO A 630 -7.52 16.67 -13.68
CA PRO A 630 -6.54 17.64 -14.16
C PRO A 630 -6.99 19.09 -13.90
N ILE A 631 -7.20 19.46 -12.63
CA ILE A 631 -7.57 20.83 -12.23
C ILE A 631 -6.37 21.55 -11.62
N CYS A 632 -6.15 22.80 -12.05
CA CYS A 632 -5.12 23.64 -11.44
C CYS A 632 -5.55 24.12 -10.05
N LEU A 633 -4.95 23.53 -9.01
CA LEU A 633 -5.20 23.92 -7.61
C LEU A 633 -4.38 25.15 -7.22
N ASN A 634 -5.01 26.08 -6.50
CA ASN A 634 -4.40 27.33 -6.06
C ASN A 634 -3.55 27.14 -4.78
N LYS A 635 -2.78 28.17 -4.41
CA LYS A 635 -1.97 28.15 -3.17
C LYS A 635 -2.84 28.09 -1.92
N SER A 636 -4.05 28.69 -1.93
CA SER A 636 -4.95 28.71 -0.77
C SER A 636 -5.51 27.33 -0.43
N PHE A 637 -5.76 26.47 -1.41
CA PHE A 637 -6.14 25.07 -1.19
C PHE A 637 -5.09 24.33 -0.34
N PHE A 638 -3.81 24.41 -0.73
CA PHE A 638 -2.73 23.78 0.01
C PHE A 638 -2.48 24.45 1.37
N ALA A 639 -2.63 25.77 1.45
CA ALA A 639 -2.54 26.50 2.72
C ALA A 639 -3.64 26.08 3.71
N ASN A 640 -4.88 25.87 3.24
CA ASN A 640 -5.98 25.37 4.06
C ASN A 640 -5.69 23.96 4.59
N LEU A 641 -5.21 23.05 3.74
CA LEU A 641 -4.77 21.71 4.18
C LEU A 641 -3.65 21.79 5.21
N ASP A 642 -2.63 22.62 4.96
CA ASP A 642 -1.53 22.82 5.88
C ASP A 642 -1.98 23.38 7.23
N GLN A 643 -2.95 24.30 7.23
CA GLN A 643 -3.56 24.83 8.45
C GLN A 643 -4.24 23.72 9.25
N GLN A 644 -5.08 22.91 8.61
CA GLN A 644 -5.76 21.78 9.26
C GLN A 644 -4.75 20.74 9.79
N PHE A 645 -3.72 20.42 9.00
CA PHE A 645 -2.67 19.49 9.44
C PHE A 645 -1.86 20.06 10.60
N ASN A 646 -1.49 21.34 10.57
CA ASN A 646 -0.77 21.95 11.70
C ASN A 646 -1.61 21.96 12.97
N ALA A 647 -2.89 22.33 12.88
CA ALA A 647 -3.83 22.27 13.98
C ALA A 647 -3.93 20.86 14.58
N PHE A 648 -4.06 19.84 13.73
CA PHE A 648 -4.09 18.44 14.17
C PHE A 648 -2.75 17.97 14.77
N ILE A 649 -1.63 18.18 14.07
CA ILE A 649 -0.29 17.76 14.46
C ILE A 649 0.09 18.36 15.83
N TRP A 650 -0.33 19.58 16.13
CA TRP A 650 0.02 20.28 17.36
C TRP A 650 -1.13 20.39 18.37
N HIS A 651 -2.27 19.74 18.16
CA HIS A 651 -3.48 19.86 19.01
C HIS A 651 -3.89 21.31 19.27
N ASN A 652 -4.01 22.10 18.20
CA ASN A 652 -4.33 23.53 18.25
C ASN A 652 -3.34 24.38 19.05
N LYS A 653 -2.17 23.83 19.43
CA LYS A 653 -1.06 24.58 20.05
C LYS A 653 -0.14 25.17 18.97
N PRO A 654 0.59 26.25 19.27
CA PRO A 654 1.57 26.79 18.33
C PRO A 654 2.64 25.74 17.98
N ALA A 655 2.99 25.69 16.69
CA ALA A 655 3.97 24.76 16.17
C ALA A 655 5.34 25.01 16.81
N ARG A 656 5.92 23.99 17.47
CA ARG A 656 7.24 24.12 18.11
C ARG A 656 8.40 24.01 17.13
N ILE A 657 8.17 23.34 16.02
CA ILE A 657 9.15 23.06 14.97
C ILE A 657 8.54 23.49 13.63
N LYS A 658 9.36 24.12 12.79
CA LYS A 658 8.94 24.60 11.47
C LYS A 658 8.45 23.44 10.61
N LYS A 659 7.36 23.65 9.85
CA LYS A 659 6.73 22.60 9.02
C LYS A 659 7.71 21.91 8.06
N HIS A 660 8.58 22.67 7.40
CA HIS A 660 9.53 22.11 6.44
C HIS A 660 10.49 21.09 7.07
N ILE A 661 10.87 21.26 8.35
CA ILE A 661 11.69 20.29 9.09
C ILE A 661 10.93 18.97 9.27
N LEU A 662 9.63 19.04 9.56
CA LEU A 662 8.78 17.84 9.64
C LEU A 662 8.69 17.11 8.28
N GLN A 663 8.75 17.85 7.17
CA GLN A 663 8.64 17.33 5.81
C GLN A 663 9.92 16.67 5.27
N LEU A 664 11.08 16.96 5.89
CA LEU A 664 12.33 16.30 5.54
C LEU A 664 12.23 14.77 5.67
N SER A 665 13.05 14.06 4.90
CA SER A 665 13.14 12.62 5.02
C SER A 665 13.65 12.21 6.42
N LYS A 666 13.37 10.98 6.83
CA LYS A 666 13.88 10.44 8.10
C LYS A 666 15.42 10.44 8.15
N SER A 667 16.07 10.22 7.01
CA SER A 667 17.54 10.27 6.87
C SER A 667 18.11 11.68 7.03
N GLU A 668 17.31 12.72 6.79
CA GLU A 668 17.68 14.12 6.94
C GLU A 668 17.19 14.71 8.27
N GLY A 669 16.71 13.87 9.18
CA GLY A 669 16.23 14.28 10.51
C GLY A 669 14.79 14.78 10.55
N GLY A 670 13.99 14.63 9.49
CA GLY A 670 12.57 14.95 9.51
C GLY A 670 11.68 13.78 9.98
N LEU A 671 10.37 14.00 9.95
CA LEU A 671 9.36 12.97 10.22
C LEU A 671 8.71 12.43 8.93
N ALA A 672 9.20 12.84 7.76
CA ALA A 672 8.64 12.54 6.45
C ALA A 672 7.15 12.91 6.34
N LEU A 673 6.75 14.04 6.93
CA LEU A 673 5.43 14.64 6.73
C LEU A 673 5.25 14.94 5.23
N PRO A 674 4.20 14.44 4.58
CA PRO A 674 4.04 14.65 3.15
C PRO A 674 3.81 16.12 2.79
N ASN A 675 4.42 16.56 1.69
CA ASN A 675 4.11 17.83 1.05
C ASN A 675 3.09 17.59 -0.07
N PHE A 676 1.82 17.87 0.22
CA PHE A 676 0.72 17.60 -0.72
C PHE A 676 0.86 18.38 -2.04
N ARG A 677 1.46 19.57 -2.02
CA ARG A 677 1.71 20.37 -3.22
C ARG A 677 2.77 19.72 -4.11
N HIS A 678 3.86 19.20 -3.52
CA HIS A 678 4.87 18.46 -4.28
C HIS A 678 4.31 17.17 -4.88
N TYR A 679 3.48 16.44 -4.13
CA TYR A 679 2.80 15.26 -4.65
C TYR A 679 1.83 15.60 -5.79
N PHE A 680 1.07 16.69 -5.67
CA PHE A 680 0.19 17.18 -6.74
C PHE A 680 0.99 17.47 -8.02
N TRP A 681 2.12 18.19 -7.93
CA TRP A 681 2.98 18.42 -9.09
C TRP A 681 3.59 17.13 -9.63
N ALA A 682 4.10 16.25 -8.76
CA ALA A 682 4.66 14.97 -9.19
C ALA A 682 3.64 14.12 -9.96
N CYS A 683 2.39 14.08 -9.49
CA CYS A 683 1.30 13.41 -10.18
C CYS A 683 1.03 14.02 -11.57
N ASN A 684 1.13 15.34 -11.74
CA ASN A 684 0.85 16.02 -13.02
C ASN A 684 2.05 15.99 -13.98
N ILE A 685 3.28 16.14 -13.49
CA ILE A 685 4.52 15.99 -14.28
C ILE A 685 4.59 14.59 -14.89
N ASN A 686 4.19 13.56 -14.14
CA ASN A 686 4.07 12.20 -14.67
C ASN A 686 3.16 12.10 -15.92
N LYS A 687 2.17 12.99 -16.08
CA LYS A 687 1.31 13.00 -17.28
C LYS A 687 2.00 13.70 -18.44
N LEU A 688 2.77 14.76 -18.18
CA LEU A 688 3.55 15.47 -19.20
C LEU A 688 4.52 14.56 -19.94
N LEU A 689 5.08 13.56 -19.25
CA LEU A 689 5.99 12.59 -19.85
C LEU A 689 5.33 11.80 -21.00
N TYR A 690 4.01 11.58 -20.96
CA TYR A 690 3.30 10.96 -22.09
C TYR A 690 3.18 11.88 -23.31
N TRP A 691 3.32 13.20 -23.15
CA TRP A 691 3.35 14.14 -24.28
C TRP A 691 4.72 14.20 -24.99
N LEU A 692 5.78 13.70 -24.36
CA LEU A 692 7.15 13.72 -24.91
C LEU A 692 7.38 12.64 -25.97
N HIS A 693 6.66 11.53 -25.88
CA HIS A 693 6.81 10.42 -26.81
C HIS A 693 5.96 10.68 -28.05
N ASP A 694 6.63 10.98 -29.17
CA ASP A 694 6.02 11.22 -30.48
C ASP A 694 5.36 9.95 -31.04
N LYS A 695 4.44 10.15 -31.99
CA LYS A 695 3.47 9.23 -32.64
C LYS A 695 4.03 7.91 -33.20
N SER A 696 5.33 7.65 -33.08
CA SER A 696 6.05 6.51 -33.68
C SER A 696 6.04 5.22 -32.84
N VAL A 697 5.31 5.16 -31.73
CA VAL A 697 5.27 3.97 -30.86
C VAL A 697 3.83 3.53 -30.68
N ASP A 698 3.53 2.27 -31.02
CA ASP A 698 2.24 1.57 -30.81
C ASP A 698 1.74 1.53 -29.34
N ALA A 699 2.38 2.28 -28.45
CA ALA A 699 2.15 2.32 -27.00
C ALA A 699 1.58 3.66 -26.48
N CYS A 700 1.26 4.63 -27.34
CA CYS A 700 0.66 5.90 -26.88
C CYS A 700 -0.81 5.71 -26.45
N PRO A 701 -1.19 5.99 -25.19
CA PRO A 701 -2.56 5.83 -24.74
C PRO A 701 -3.54 6.74 -25.50
N PRO A 702 -4.79 6.30 -25.76
CA PRO A 702 -5.80 7.10 -26.48
C PRO A 702 -5.97 8.53 -25.96
N TRP A 703 -6.00 8.72 -24.63
CA TRP A 703 -6.15 10.05 -24.04
C TRP A 703 -4.99 11.01 -24.39
N ALA A 704 -3.76 10.50 -24.48
CA ALA A 704 -2.59 11.31 -24.77
C ALA A 704 -2.59 11.72 -26.25
N HIS A 705 -3.00 10.82 -27.14
CA HIS A 705 -3.21 11.11 -28.55
C HIS A 705 -4.28 12.21 -28.75
N THR A 706 -5.43 12.10 -28.07
CA THR A 706 -6.48 13.14 -28.10
C THR A 706 -5.94 14.50 -27.66
N GLU A 707 -5.15 14.55 -26.58
CA GLU A 707 -4.58 15.80 -26.07
C GLU A 707 -3.55 16.41 -27.04
N ILE A 708 -2.61 15.62 -27.55
CA ILE A 708 -1.60 16.06 -28.52
C ILE A 708 -2.27 16.58 -29.80
N SER A 709 -3.32 15.90 -30.28
CA SER A 709 -4.05 16.27 -31.50
C SER A 709 -4.98 17.47 -31.29
N SER A 710 -5.36 17.78 -30.05
CA SER A 710 -6.20 18.95 -29.72
C SER A 710 -5.45 20.28 -29.73
N SER A 711 -4.15 20.29 -30.04
CA SER A 711 -3.32 21.50 -30.08
C SER A 711 -2.82 21.82 -31.49
N SER A 712 -2.76 23.11 -31.81
CA SER A 712 -2.20 23.61 -33.06
C SER A 712 -0.66 23.53 -33.11
N CYS A 713 0.01 23.42 -31.96
CA CYS A 713 1.47 23.35 -31.83
C CYS A 713 1.87 22.08 -31.05
N SER A 714 3.15 21.70 -31.10
CA SER A 714 3.64 20.56 -30.32
C SER A 714 3.56 20.83 -28.81
N LEU A 715 2.77 20.02 -28.09
CA LEU A 715 2.73 20.07 -26.61
C LEU A 715 4.11 19.79 -25.99
N HIS A 716 4.93 18.94 -26.62
CA HIS A 716 6.32 18.71 -26.24
C HIS A 716 7.12 20.02 -26.32
N SER A 717 7.02 20.77 -27.43
CA SER A 717 7.70 22.06 -27.54
C SER A 717 7.32 23.05 -26.45
N MET A 718 6.04 23.08 -26.06
CA MET A 718 5.59 24.00 -25.01
C MET A 718 6.12 23.69 -23.63
N ILE A 719 6.18 22.41 -23.25
CA ILE A 719 6.72 22.05 -21.94
C ILE A 719 8.21 22.38 -21.85
N CYS A 720 8.92 22.37 -22.99
CA CYS A 720 10.31 22.77 -23.14
C CYS A 720 10.53 24.28 -23.34
N SER A 721 9.49 25.09 -23.60
CA SER A 721 9.67 26.51 -23.97
C SER A 721 10.10 27.37 -22.78
N GLN A 722 10.63 28.56 -23.06
CA GLN A 722 10.91 29.57 -22.04
C GLN A 722 9.60 30.08 -21.41
N LEU A 723 9.62 30.44 -20.13
CA LEU A 723 8.50 31.14 -19.49
C LEU A 723 8.47 32.63 -19.86
N PRO A 724 7.29 33.27 -20.00
CA PRO A 724 5.94 32.75 -19.69
C PRO A 724 5.28 31.96 -20.83
N ILE A 725 4.51 30.92 -20.46
CA ILE A 725 3.71 30.12 -21.40
C ILE A 725 2.26 30.59 -21.39
N SER A 726 1.67 30.82 -22.57
CA SER A 726 0.28 31.21 -22.74
C SER A 726 -0.61 30.00 -23.09
N ALA A 727 -1.16 29.32 -22.08
CA ALA A 727 -1.94 28.08 -22.24
C ALA A 727 -3.17 28.21 -23.16
N HIS A 728 -3.85 29.36 -23.14
CA HIS A 728 -5.07 29.59 -23.93
C HIS A 728 -4.84 29.83 -25.43
N LYS A 729 -3.61 30.15 -25.84
CA LYS A 729 -3.27 30.38 -27.26
C LYS A 729 -3.08 29.08 -28.05
N VAL A 730 -3.23 27.92 -27.40
CA VAL A 730 -2.66 26.64 -27.85
C VAL A 730 -3.72 25.55 -27.99
N SER A 731 -4.66 25.48 -27.05
CA SER A 731 -5.74 24.52 -27.08
C SER A 731 -6.94 25.10 -26.33
N THR A 732 -8.13 24.83 -26.84
CA THR A 732 -9.40 25.12 -26.17
C THR A 732 -9.78 24.03 -25.17
N ASN A 733 -9.07 22.89 -25.18
CA ASN A 733 -9.32 21.78 -24.27
C ASN A 733 -8.93 22.16 -22.83
N PRO A 734 -9.87 22.16 -21.87
CA PRO A 734 -9.61 22.54 -20.49
C PRO A 734 -8.65 21.57 -19.77
N VAL A 735 -8.60 20.30 -20.16
CA VAL A 735 -7.66 19.31 -19.59
C VAL A 735 -6.22 19.72 -19.91
N VAL A 736 -5.93 19.99 -21.19
CA VAL A 736 -4.61 20.45 -21.67
C VAL A 736 -4.26 21.79 -21.05
N THR A 737 -5.18 22.74 -21.08
CA THR A 737 -5.00 24.09 -20.54
C THR A 737 -4.64 24.05 -19.04
N ASN A 738 -5.37 23.28 -18.24
CA ASN A 738 -5.08 23.16 -16.81
C ASN A 738 -3.76 22.43 -16.55
N THR A 739 -3.44 21.39 -17.34
CA THR A 739 -2.16 20.67 -17.22
C THR A 739 -0.97 21.61 -17.47
N ILE A 740 -1.05 22.48 -18.49
CA ILE A 740 -0.03 23.51 -18.78
C ILE A 740 0.02 24.57 -17.68
N LYS A 741 -1.13 25.00 -17.13
CA LYS A 741 -1.18 25.92 -15.99
C LYS A 741 -0.47 25.35 -14.76
N ILE A 742 -0.66 24.06 -14.48
CA ILE A 742 0.03 23.36 -13.37
C ILE A 742 1.54 23.32 -13.61
N TRP A 743 1.97 22.98 -14.83
CA TRP A 743 3.40 23.01 -15.20
C TRP A 743 4.02 24.40 -15.04
N THR A 744 3.31 25.42 -15.52
CA THR A 744 3.72 26.83 -15.39
C THR A 744 3.79 27.26 -13.93
N GLN A 745 2.81 26.86 -13.11
CA GLN A 745 2.78 27.13 -11.67
C GLN A 745 3.99 26.50 -10.96
N PHE A 746 4.33 25.25 -11.27
CA PHE A 746 5.51 24.56 -10.74
C PHE A 746 6.80 25.29 -11.12
N ARG A 747 7.01 25.55 -12.43
CA ARG A 747 8.22 26.21 -12.93
C ARG A 747 8.41 27.61 -12.33
N LYS A 748 7.35 28.42 -12.27
CA LYS A 748 7.39 29.76 -11.64
C LYS A 748 7.74 29.71 -10.16
N GLN A 749 7.27 28.70 -9.42
CA GLN A 749 7.57 28.57 -7.99
C GLN A 749 9.04 28.28 -7.73
N HIS A 750 9.69 27.52 -8.61
CA HIS A 750 11.08 27.08 -8.46
C HIS A 750 12.09 27.85 -9.33
N GLY A 751 11.69 28.96 -9.97
CA GLY A 751 12.60 29.78 -10.80
C GLY A 751 13.05 29.12 -12.11
N LEU A 752 12.33 28.11 -12.60
CA LEU A 752 12.70 27.29 -13.76
C LEU A 752 12.30 27.98 -15.08
N HIS A 753 12.94 29.10 -15.42
CA HIS A 753 12.52 29.96 -16.54
C HIS A 753 13.08 29.57 -17.91
N ARG A 754 14.26 28.94 -17.96
CA ARG A 754 15.00 28.64 -19.21
C ARG A 754 14.27 27.64 -20.10
N ALA A 755 14.50 27.74 -21.41
CA ALA A 755 14.08 26.74 -22.38
C ALA A 755 14.99 25.52 -22.33
N SER A 756 14.46 24.38 -22.76
CA SER A 756 15.17 23.09 -22.86
C SER A 756 15.64 22.83 -24.29
N VAL A 757 16.84 22.26 -24.43
CA VAL A 757 17.35 21.75 -25.71
C VAL A 757 16.61 20.50 -26.19
N LEU A 758 15.81 19.87 -25.33
CA LEU A 758 14.95 18.75 -25.70
C LEU A 758 13.73 19.19 -26.53
N ALA A 759 13.50 20.50 -26.70
CA ALA A 759 12.43 20.99 -27.56
C ALA A 759 12.55 20.38 -28.98
N PRO A 760 11.43 19.98 -29.61
CA PRO A 760 11.45 19.39 -30.94
C PRO A 760 11.81 20.43 -32.01
N VAL A 761 12.43 20.00 -33.10
CA VAL A 761 12.74 20.89 -34.25
C VAL A 761 11.51 21.19 -35.11
N SER A 762 10.52 20.29 -35.10
CA SER A 762 9.27 20.41 -35.85
C SER A 762 8.11 20.85 -34.97
N LYS A 763 7.17 21.64 -35.52
CA LYS A 763 5.97 22.14 -34.81
C LYS A 763 6.32 22.84 -33.48
N ASN A 764 7.44 23.54 -33.45
CA ASN A 764 7.96 24.17 -32.27
C ASN A 764 7.20 25.48 -31.97
N TYR A 765 6.55 25.56 -30.82
CA TYR A 765 5.77 26.71 -30.36
C TYR A 765 6.59 28.01 -30.32
N ALA A 766 7.87 27.93 -29.98
CA ALA A 766 8.76 29.09 -29.93
C ALA A 766 9.33 29.48 -31.30
N PHE A 767 9.23 28.59 -32.30
CA PHE A 767 9.74 28.80 -33.65
C PHE A 767 8.64 28.54 -34.70
N LEU A 768 7.80 29.55 -34.90
CA LEU A 768 6.62 29.50 -35.77
C LEU A 768 6.87 28.97 -37.20
N PRO A 769 8.01 29.25 -37.88
CA PRO A 769 8.26 28.67 -39.20
C PRO A 769 8.19 27.14 -39.23
N SER A 770 8.57 26.45 -38.14
CA SER A 770 8.45 24.99 -38.04
C SER A 770 7.03 24.45 -37.88
N CYS A 771 6.05 25.31 -37.59
CA CYS A 771 4.65 24.96 -37.57
C CYS A 771 4.00 25.04 -38.96
N SER A 772 4.55 25.87 -39.86
CA SER A 772 4.01 26.10 -41.20
C SER A 772 4.75 25.35 -42.30
N ASP A 773 6.08 25.21 -42.21
CA ASP A 773 6.88 24.51 -43.23
C ASP A 773 6.97 23.00 -42.92
N PRO A 774 6.42 22.11 -43.77
CA PRO A 774 6.45 20.66 -43.57
C PRO A 774 7.86 20.08 -43.60
N THR A 775 8.85 20.81 -44.12
CA THR A 775 10.26 20.39 -44.21
C THR A 775 10.83 20.05 -42.82
N PHE A 776 10.45 20.79 -41.78
CA PHE A 776 10.92 20.49 -40.42
C PHE A 776 10.34 19.18 -39.87
N CYS A 777 9.12 18.79 -40.29
CA CYS A 777 8.59 17.45 -39.99
C CYS A 777 9.40 16.36 -40.71
N MET A 778 9.84 16.61 -41.95
CA MET A 778 10.73 15.70 -42.68
C MET A 778 12.08 15.53 -41.96
N TRP A 779 12.63 16.61 -41.38
CA TRP A 779 13.85 16.52 -40.58
C TRP A 779 13.68 15.61 -39.37
N SER A 780 12.55 15.74 -38.65
CA SER A 780 12.20 14.86 -37.52
C SER A 780 12.10 13.39 -37.94
N ASN A 781 11.44 13.11 -39.07
CA ASN A 781 11.29 11.75 -39.60
C ASN A 781 12.64 11.11 -40.00
N LYS A 782 13.61 11.92 -40.44
CA LYS A 782 14.98 11.48 -40.76
C LYS A 782 15.89 11.33 -39.55
N GLY A 783 15.40 11.63 -38.34
CA GLY A 783 16.12 11.39 -37.09
C GLY A 783 16.60 12.66 -36.36
N LEU A 784 16.48 13.85 -36.95
CA LEU A 784 16.76 15.11 -36.28
C LEU A 784 15.52 15.56 -35.49
N ARG A 785 15.35 15.06 -34.27
CA ARG A 785 14.07 15.18 -33.53
C ARG A 785 14.02 16.42 -32.64
N THR A 786 15.13 16.72 -31.96
CA THR A 786 15.23 17.77 -30.93
C THR A 786 16.30 18.81 -31.28
N LEU A 787 16.25 19.99 -30.63
CA LEU A 787 17.30 21.01 -30.78
C LEU A 787 18.66 20.48 -30.29
N ASN A 788 18.68 19.49 -29.40
CA ASN A 788 19.89 18.84 -28.94
C ASN A 788 20.61 18.08 -30.05
N ASP A 789 19.87 17.53 -31.00
CA ASP A 789 20.42 16.75 -32.13
C ASP A 789 21.15 17.64 -33.15
N LEU A 790 21.08 18.97 -33.01
CA LEU A 790 21.82 19.94 -33.84
C LEU A 790 23.27 20.17 -33.37
N TYR A 791 23.67 19.57 -32.25
CA TYR A 791 25.02 19.70 -31.69
C TYR A 791 25.78 18.38 -31.86
N ASP A 792 27.08 18.48 -32.15
CA ASP A 792 28.03 17.37 -32.18
C ASP A 792 29.24 17.74 -31.34
N GLU A 793 29.67 16.83 -30.45
CA GLU A 793 30.70 17.08 -29.42
C GLU A 793 30.51 18.40 -28.62
N GLY A 794 29.25 18.86 -28.49
CA GLY A 794 28.91 20.09 -27.78
C GLY A 794 29.00 21.38 -28.60
N VAL A 795 29.24 21.30 -29.92
CA VAL A 795 29.29 22.45 -30.83
C VAL A 795 28.18 22.33 -31.88
N PHE A 796 27.56 23.45 -32.25
CA PHE A 796 26.51 23.49 -33.26
C PHE A 796 27.03 23.05 -34.64
N MET A 797 26.42 22.02 -35.22
CA MET A 797 26.86 21.43 -36.49
C MET A 797 26.71 22.40 -37.67
N SER A 798 27.64 22.32 -38.62
CA SER A 798 27.51 22.98 -39.92
C SER A 798 26.42 22.31 -40.77
N PHE A 799 25.92 23.01 -41.79
CA PHE A 799 24.94 22.42 -42.71
C PHE A 799 25.51 21.20 -43.46
N ALA A 800 26.80 21.22 -43.82
CA ALA A 800 27.46 20.09 -44.47
C ALA A 800 27.44 18.84 -43.57
N ALA A 801 27.80 18.99 -42.29
CA ALA A 801 27.77 17.90 -41.32
C ALA A 801 26.35 17.36 -41.07
N LEU A 802 25.35 18.25 -40.96
CA LEU A 802 23.94 17.83 -40.83
C LEU A 802 23.43 17.11 -42.09
N SER A 803 23.83 17.60 -43.26
CA SER A 803 23.46 17.03 -44.55
C SER A 803 24.04 15.62 -44.71
N GLU A 804 25.30 15.43 -44.31
CA GLU A 804 25.95 14.11 -44.30
C GLU A 804 25.27 13.16 -43.30
N LYS A 805 25.05 13.60 -42.05
CA LYS A 805 24.50 12.78 -40.96
C LYS A 805 23.05 12.33 -41.19
N TYR A 806 22.21 13.20 -41.76
CA TYR A 806 20.77 12.95 -41.93
C TYR A 806 20.32 12.89 -43.39
N SER A 807 21.25 12.98 -44.34
CA SER A 807 20.98 12.95 -45.80
C SER A 807 19.98 14.03 -46.25
N PHE A 808 20.24 15.30 -45.91
CA PHE A 808 19.38 16.43 -46.28
C PHE A 808 19.76 17.03 -47.64
N PRO A 809 18.80 17.43 -48.50
CA PRO A 809 19.11 18.11 -49.75
C PRO A 809 19.62 19.55 -49.53
N ASN A 810 20.47 20.04 -50.43
CA ASN A 810 21.02 21.41 -50.36
C ASN A 810 19.94 22.52 -50.37
N SER A 811 18.75 22.24 -50.91
CA SER A 811 17.59 23.15 -50.88
C SER A 811 17.09 23.48 -49.46
N HIS A 812 17.54 22.74 -48.44
CA HIS A 812 17.20 22.98 -47.04
C HIS A 812 18.10 24.01 -46.35
N PHE A 813 19.15 24.51 -47.01
CA PHE A 813 20.13 25.43 -46.40
C PHE A 813 19.48 26.69 -45.80
N PHE A 814 18.49 27.27 -46.47
CA PHE A 814 17.77 28.43 -45.94
C PHE A 814 17.04 28.13 -44.62
N ARG A 815 16.40 26.96 -44.50
CA ARG A 815 15.75 26.51 -43.25
C ARG A 815 16.76 26.29 -42.13
N TYR A 816 17.94 25.79 -42.47
CA TYR A 816 19.06 25.67 -41.52
C TYR A 816 19.47 27.05 -40.98
N LEU A 817 19.57 28.08 -41.83
CA LEU A 817 19.87 29.44 -41.37
C LEU A 817 18.78 30.00 -40.45
N GLN A 818 17.50 29.74 -40.74
CA GLN A 818 16.40 30.14 -39.87
C GLN A 818 16.50 29.48 -38.48
N MET A 819 16.75 28.17 -38.44
CA MET A 819 16.91 27.42 -37.19
C MET A 819 18.14 27.87 -36.40
N ARG A 820 19.27 28.09 -37.08
CA ARG A 820 20.50 28.62 -36.49
C ARG A 820 20.28 30.00 -35.85
N HIS A 821 19.61 30.91 -36.57
CA HIS A 821 19.26 32.23 -36.04
C HIS A 821 18.35 32.14 -34.81
N PHE A 822 17.34 31.26 -34.85
CA PHE A 822 16.45 31.01 -33.73
C PHE A 822 17.22 30.53 -32.48
N ILE A 823 18.13 29.56 -32.64
CA ILE A 823 18.94 29.02 -31.54
C ILE A 823 19.89 30.08 -30.98
N GLN A 824 20.54 30.86 -31.84
CA GLN A 824 21.41 31.95 -31.40
C GLN A 824 20.66 32.98 -30.56
N LYS A 825 19.39 33.28 -30.88
CA LYS A 825 18.55 34.18 -30.10
C LYS A 825 18.07 33.57 -28.78
N GLN A 826 17.79 32.26 -28.78
CA GLN A 826 17.22 31.57 -27.62
C GLN A 826 18.29 31.17 -26.59
N PHE A 827 19.52 30.89 -27.01
CA PHE A 827 20.60 30.38 -26.17
C PHE A 827 21.83 31.29 -26.24
N PRO A 828 22.20 31.98 -25.14
CA PRO A 828 23.27 32.99 -25.13
C PRO A 828 24.69 32.47 -25.44
N HIS A 829 24.94 31.16 -25.31
CA HIS A 829 26.27 30.55 -25.44
C HIS A 829 26.55 29.93 -26.82
N PHE A 830 25.74 30.26 -27.83
CA PHE A 830 25.95 29.80 -29.21
C PHE A 830 27.36 30.17 -29.72
N PRO A 831 28.10 29.28 -30.41
CA PRO A 831 27.67 27.99 -30.98
C PRO A 831 27.78 26.78 -30.04
N ASN A 832 28.21 26.98 -28.79
CA ASN A 832 28.35 25.89 -27.83
C ASN A 832 26.98 25.47 -27.29
N ARG A 833 26.85 24.17 -27.00
CA ARG A 833 25.66 23.60 -26.38
C ARG A 833 25.40 24.28 -25.03
N PRO A 834 24.19 24.79 -24.77
CA PRO A 834 23.87 25.38 -23.48
C PRO A 834 23.95 24.31 -22.37
N PRO A 835 24.26 24.71 -21.12
CA PRO A 835 24.25 23.78 -19.99
C PRO A 835 22.85 23.18 -19.82
N GLU A 836 22.79 21.94 -19.35
CA GLU A 836 21.55 21.20 -19.14
C GLU A 836 20.58 22.01 -18.26
N ALA A 837 19.35 22.19 -18.73
CA ALA A 837 18.35 22.91 -17.97
C ALA A 837 17.86 22.03 -16.82
N GLU A 838 17.61 22.61 -15.64
CA GLU A 838 17.11 21.86 -14.48
C GLU A 838 15.77 21.14 -14.76
N ILE A 839 14.98 21.62 -15.75
CA ILE A 839 13.76 20.95 -16.23
C ILE A 839 14.05 19.64 -16.97
N ASP A 840 15.23 19.50 -17.60
CA ASP A 840 15.62 18.32 -18.37
C ASP A 840 15.74 17.08 -17.46
N GLN A 841 16.11 17.29 -16.19
CA GLN A 841 16.13 16.25 -15.16
C GLN A 841 14.75 15.63 -14.87
N PHE A 842 13.66 16.31 -15.24
CA PHE A 842 12.29 15.82 -15.14
C PHE A 842 11.82 15.23 -16.47
N LEU A 843 12.12 15.90 -17.59
CA LEU A 843 11.68 15.49 -18.93
C LEU A 843 12.38 14.21 -19.43
N SER A 844 13.59 13.93 -18.97
CA SER A 844 14.36 12.71 -19.32
C SER A 844 13.95 11.44 -18.53
N LEU A 845 12.92 11.51 -17.68
CA LEU A 845 12.52 10.38 -16.85
C LEU A 845 11.83 9.26 -17.65
N ASN A 846 12.19 8.01 -17.36
CA ASN A 846 11.60 6.84 -18.00
C ASN A 846 10.19 6.53 -17.44
N LEU A 847 9.18 6.53 -18.33
CA LEU A 847 7.78 6.19 -18.01
C LEU A 847 7.59 4.79 -17.39
N GLN A 848 8.44 3.82 -17.74
CA GLN A 848 8.37 2.45 -17.24
C GLN A 848 9.01 2.27 -15.86
N GLN A 849 9.63 3.33 -15.31
CA GLN A 849 10.29 3.26 -14.00
C GLN A 849 9.27 3.02 -12.88
N LYS A 850 9.54 2.02 -12.03
CA LYS A 850 8.71 1.76 -10.84
C LYS A 850 8.76 2.96 -9.89
N ARG A 851 7.60 3.32 -9.34
CA ARG A 851 7.43 4.41 -8.35
C ARG A 851 7.81 5.80 -8.90
N LEU A 852 7.56 6.05 -10.18
CA LEU A 852 7.88 7.32 -10.86
C LEU A 852 7.40 8.57 -10.11
N ILE A 853 6.17 8.59 -9.58
CA ILE A 853 5.66 9.72 -8.78
C ILE A 853 6.55 10.00 -7.55
N SER A 854 7.04 8.96 -6.86
CA SER A 854 7.95 9.14 -5.73
C SER A 854 9.32 9.66 -6.17
N VAL A 855 9.81 9.21 -7.32
CA VAL A 855 11.07 9.71 -7.92
C VAL A 855 10.95 11.20 -8.24
N ILE A 856 9.87 11.60 -8.93
CA ILE A 856 9.60 13.01 -9.25
C ILE A 856 9.46 13.83 -7.97
N HIS A 857 8.70 13.36 -6.97
CA HIS A 857 8.55 14.04 -5.69
C HIS A 857 9.90 14.30 -5.01
N ASN A 858 10.79 13.30 -4.99
CA ASN A 858 12.11 13.45 -4.40
C ASN A 858 12.97 14.46 -5.16
N LYS A 859 12.93 14.46 -6.51
CA LYS A 859 13.59 15.49 -7.33
C LYS A 859 13.05 16.90 -7.04
N ILE A 860 11.73 17.05 -6.89
CA ILE A 860 11.13 18.34 -6.49
C ILE A 860 11.63 18.79 -5.11
N ALA A 861 11.74 17.87 -4.15
CA ALA A 861 12.24 18.19 -2.82
C ALA A 861 13.70 18.70 -2.83
N LEU A 862 14.53 18.20 -3.75
CA LEU A 862 15.91 18.63 -3.93
C LEU A 862 16.05 20.05 -4.52
N LEU A 863 15.04 20.56 -5.23
CA LEU A 863 15.02 21.95 -5.75
C LEU A 863 14.79 23.00 -4.66
N SER A 864 14.47 22.60 -3.43
CA SER A 864 14.26 23.51 -2.31
C SER A 864 14.93 22.96 -1.06
N PRO A 865 16.28 22.85 -1.06
CA PRO A 865 17.00 22.31 0.07
C PRO A 865 16.79 23.22 1.29
N ALA A 866 16.27 22.66 2.37
CA ALA A 866 16.14 23.40 3.62
C ALA A 866 17.54 23.60 4.24
N PRO A 867 17.79 24.72 4.94
CA PRO A 867 18.98 24.86 5.75
C PRO A 867 18.90 23.91 6.95
N THR A 868 19.44 22.70 6.78
CA THR A 868 19.52 21.65 7.82
C THR A 868 20.57 21.96 8.89
N ALA A 869 21.35 23.02 8.73
CA ALA A 869 22.42 23.43 9.65
C ALA A 869 21.93 24.02 10.98
N SER A 870 20.67 24.47 11.09
CA SER A 870 20.23 25.24 12.27
C SER A 870 20.31 24.47 13.60
N PRO A 871 19.82 23.22 13.73
CA PRO A 871 19.97 22.47 14.98
C PRO A 871 21.42 22.06 15.25
N LYS A 872 22.18 21.73 14.21
CA LYS A 872 23.60 21.34 14.29
C LYS A 872 24.42 22.49 14.89
N ASN A 873 24.37 23.66 14.28
CA ASN A 873 25.13 24.85 14.71
C ASN A 873 24.74 25.29 16.14
N ALA A 874 23.47 25.10 16.51
CA ALA A 874 23.01 25.41 17.86
C ALA A 874 23.59 24.44 18.90
N TRP A 875 23.73 23.15 18.57
CA TRP A 875 24.39 22.18 19.47
C TRP A 875 25.90 22.40 19.56
N GLU A 876 26.57 22.74 18.46
CA GLU A 876 28.01 23.09 18.47
C GLU A 876 28.28 24.27 19.41
N LYS A 877 27.43 25.30 19.34
CA LYS A 877 27.51 26.47 20.22
C LYS A 877 27.27 26.12 21.70
N ASP A 878 26.22 25.37 22.01
CA ASP A 878 25.87 25.04 23.39
C ASP A 878 26.89 24.07 24.04
N LEU A 879 27.53 23.19 23.26
CA LEU A 879 28.47 22.18 23.77
C LEU A 879 29.94 22.61 23.70
N GLY A 880 30.27 23.61 22.87
CA GLY A 880 31.66 24.00 22.62
C GLY A 880 32.46 22.94 21.85
N VAL A 881 31.81 22.14 21.01
CA VAL A 881 32.41 21.04 20.24
C VAL A 881 32.05 21.18 18.76
N ASP A 882 33.01 20.95 17.86
CA ASP A 882 32.77 20.90 16.40
C ASP A 882 32.18 19.54 15.99
N ILE A 883 31.05 19.55 15.26
CA ILE A 883 30.36 18.34 14.79
C ILE A 883 30.52 18.25 13.28
N THR A 884 31.38 17.37 12.80
CA THR A 884 31.58 17.20 11.35
C THR A 884 30.27 16.80 10.63
N VAL A 885 30.18 17.10 9.33
CA VAL A 885 29.00 16.74 8.50
C VAL A 885 28.75 15.22 8.52
N VAL A 886 29.82 14.41 8.59
CA VAL A 886 29.73 12.94 8.68
C VAL A 886 29.14 12.51 10.02
N GLN A 887 29.63 13.06 11.14
CA GLN A 887 29.09 12.78 12.47
C GLN A 887 27.62 13.18 12.57
N TRP A 888 27.24 14.34 12.02
CA TRP A 888 25.84 14.78 12.01
C TRP A 888 24.93 13.80 11.23
N LYS A 889 25.37 13.34 10.06
CA LYS A 889 24.62 12.31 9.30
C LYS A 889 24.46 11.01 10.10
N ASP A 890 25.48 10.60 10.85
CA ASP A 890 25.41 9.39 11.68
C ASP A 890 24.46 9.59 12.88
N ILE A 891 24.49 10.77 13.52
CA ILE A 891 23.53 11.18 14.56
C ILE A 891 22.08 11.12 14.04
N LEU A 892 21.82 11.62 12.83
CA LEU A 892 20.47 11.59 12.24
C LEU A 892 19.97 10.16 12.00
N LYS A 893 20.84 9.23 11.61
CA LYS A 893 20.49 7.80 11.49
C LYS A 893 20.11 7.20 12.84
N LEU A 894 20.82 7.58 13.91
CA LEU A 894 20.61 7.06 15.26
C LEU A 894 19.20 7.31 15.78
N ILE A 895 18.55 8.42 15.39
CA ILE A 895 17.15 8.77 15.76
C ILE A 895 16.20 7.58 15.56
N HIS A 896 16.38 6.83 14.48
CA HIS A 896 15.47 5.75 14.09
C HIS A 896 16.09 4.35 14.17
N SER A 897 17.41 4.24 14.36
CA SER A 897 18.09 2.94 14.48
C SER A 897 18.28 2.47 15.92
N SER A 898 18.35 3.40 16.89
CA SER A 898 18.67 3.12 18.29
C SER A 898 17.64 2.22 19.00
N SER A 899 16.36 2.35 18.65
CA SER A 899 15.26 1.57 19.24
C SER A 899 14.13 1.42 18.23
N ILE A 900 13.38 0.31 18.26
CA ILE A 900 12.16 0.18 17.42
C ILE A 900 11.04 1.11 17.91
N CYS A 901 10.94 1.29 19.23
CA CYS A 901 9.83 2.00 19.83
C CYS A 901 9.72 3.40 19.21
N ALA A 902 8.61 3.68 18.53
CA ALA A 902 8.39 4.95 17.84
C ALA A 902 8.46 6.14 18.81
N ARG A 903 8.10 5.94 20.09
CA ARG A 903 8.25 6.93 21.16
C ARG A 903 9.72 7.24 21.46
N HIS A 904 10.60 6.25 21.45
CA HIS A 904 12.03 6.43 21.66
C HIS A 904 12.66 7.22 20.52
N GLY A 905 12.31 6.88 19.27
CA GLY A 905 12.78 7.66 18.12
C GLY A 905 12.22 9.08 18.12
N LEU A 906 10.94 9.27 18.50
CA LEU A 906 10.37 10.60 18.66
C LEU A 906 11.03 11.39 19.81
N LEU A 907 11.41 10.74 20.89
CA LEU A 907 12.14 11.36 22.00
C LEU A 907 13.50 11.87 21.51
N GLN A 908 14.29 11.02 20.86
CA GLN A 908 15.58 11.43 20.28
C GLN A 908 15.40 12.56 19.26
N TRP A 909 14.37 12.47 18.41
CA TRP A 909 14.04 13.53 17.47
C TRP A 909 13.75 14.86 18.18
N LYS A 910 12.99 14.85 19.28
CA LYS A 910 12.69 16.05 20.07
C LYS A 910 13.93 16.62 20.77
N VAL A 911 14.83 15.77 21.24
CA VAL A 911 16.12 16.19 21.83
C VAL A 911 16.96 16.88 20.75
N LEU A 912 17.19 16.20 19.63
CA LEU A 912 18.02 16.72 18.53
C LEU A 912 17.50 18.05 17.99
N HIS A 913 16.18 18.18 17.80
CA HIS A 913 15.54 19.40 17.32
C HIS A 913 15.24 20.43 18.42
N ARG A 914 15.72 20.22 19.65
CA ARG A 914 15.57 21.18 20.78
C ARG A 914 14.10 21.59 21.01
N ALA A 915 13.20 20.60 20.95
CA ALA A 915 11.76 20.78 21.01
C ALA A 915 11.20 20.90 22.45
N HIS A 916 12.06 20.69 23.46
CA HIS A 916 11.74 20.84 24.87
C HIS A 916 11.91 22.31 25.30
N PHE A 917 11.06 22.78 26.22
CA PHE A 917 11.23 24.10 26.82
C PHE A 917 12.17 23.97 28.02
N THR A 918 13.23 24.75 28.01
CA THR A 918 14.15 24.91 29.14
C THR A 918 13.87 26.24 29.85
N ASN A 919 14.31 26.40 31.10
CA ASN A 919 14.09 27.65 31.84
C ASN A 919 14.72 28.85 31.11
N ALA A 920 15.93 28.71 30.55
CA ALA A 920 16.54 29.78 29.75
C ALA A 920 15.74 30.16 28.49
N LYS A 921 15.00 29.22 27.90
CA LYS A 921 14.09 29.50 26.78
C LYS A 921 12.79 30.14 27.24
N LEU A 922 12.27 29.74 28.41
CA LEU A 922 11.06 30.30 29.00
C LEU A 922 11.30 31.74 29.50
N ALA A 923 12.46 32.05 30.09
CA ALA A 923 12.85 33.40 30.51
C ALA A 923 12.89 34.40 29.34
N LYS A 924 13.24 33.93 28.14
CA LYS A 924 13.19 34.74 26.91
C LYS A 924 11.77 34.99 26.40
N ILE A 925 10.81 34.14 26.76
CA ILE A 925 9.40 34.25 26.34
C ILE A 925 8.60 35.03 27.39
N TYR A 926 8.90 34.81 28.67
CA TYR A 926 8.22 35.38 29.82
C TYR A 926 9.26 36.07 30.70
N SER A 927 9.24 37.41 30.72
CA SER A 927 10.20 38.25 31.44
C SER A 927 10.25 37.99 32.96
N SER A 928 9.19 37.45 33.55
CA SER A 928 9.10 37.10 34.97
C SER A 928 9.64 35.71 35.32
N HIS A 929 10.10 34.92 34.33
CA HIS A 929 10.56 33.55 34.55
C HIS A 929 12.08 33.51 34.72
N SER A 930 12.56 32.87 35.79
CA SER A 930 14.01 32.67 36.00
C SER A 930 14.59 31.73 34.94
N ASP A 931 15.78 32.05 34.44
CA ASP A 931 16.55 31.18 33.56
C ASP A 931 17.35 30.11 34.32
N ALA A 932 17.46 30.21 35.65
CA ALA A 932 18.29 29.35 36.48
C ALA A 932 17.86 27.88 36.42
N CYS A 933 18.84 26.97 36.47
CA CYS A 933 18.61 25.54 36.51
C CYS A 933 17.88 25.10 37.79
N ASN A 934 16.85 24.26 37.66
CA ASN A 934 16.12 23.74 38.81
C ASN A 934 16.96 22.85 39.73
N ARG A 935 18.09 22.31 39.24
CA ARG A 935 18.98 21.39 39.97
C ARG A 935 20.11 22.15 40.64
N CYS A 936 20.99 22.80 39.88
CA CYS A 936 22.17 23.47 40.44
C CYS A 936 21.92 24.93 40.85
N LYS A 937 20.82 25.57 40.41
CA LYS A 937 20.47 26.98 40.68
C LYS A 937 21.49 28.05 40.25
N GLN A 938 22.61 27.66 39.62
CA GLN A 938 23.77 28.54 39.36
C GLN A 938 23.89 29.01 37.91
N SER A 939 23.44 28.22 36.92
CA SER A 939 23.61 28.54 35.50
C SER A 939 22.28 28.64 34.77
N PRO A 940 22.21 29.43 33.67
CA PRO A 940 21.07 29.41 32.77
C PRO A 940 20.84 27.98 32.25
N ALA A 941 19.64 27.44 32.47
CA ALA A 941 19.26 26.13 32.01
C ALA A 941 18.96 26.16 30.51
N ASP A 942 20.00 26.10 29.69
CA ASP A 942 19.90 25.81 28.26
C ASP A 942 19.79 24.29 28.00
N HIS A 943 19.84 23.87 26.72
CA HIS A 943 19.67 22.45 26.40
C HIS A 943 20.89 21.62 26.77
N ALA A 944 22.11 22.12 26.55
CA ALA A 944 23.32 21.39 26.93
C ALA A 944 23.43 21.26 28.45
N HIS A 945 23.10 22.31 29.20
CA HIS A 945 23.10 22.27 30.66
C HIS A 945 22.10 21.29 31.24
N MET A 946 20.87 21.29 30.73
CA MET A 946 19.82 20.43 31.24
C MET A 946 20.04 18.93 30.98
N PHE A 947 20.88 18.57 30.01
CA PHE A 947 21.19 17.18 29.66
C PHE A 947 22.62 16.72 30.01
N TRP A 948 23.61 17.62 30.07
CA TRP A 948 25.03 17.26 30.18
C TRP A 948 25.80 18.12 31.19
N THR A 949 25.88 19.45 31.02
CA THR A 949 26.85 20.28 31.77
C THR A 949 26.41 20.66 33.20
N CYS A 950 25.21 20.27 33.63
CA CYS A 950 24.75 20.53 35.00
C CYS A 950 25.55 19.71 36.01
N PRO A 951 26.16 20.32 37.06
CA PRO A 951 26.92 19.61 38.08
C PRO A 951 26.11 18.48 38.75
N GLY A 952 24.81 18.70 38.97
CA GLY A 952 23.90 17.68 39.52
C GLY A 952 23.64 16.46 38.62
N LEU A 953 24.17 16.40 37.38
CA LEU A 953 24.10 15.21 36.51
C LEU A 953 25.45 14.47 36.39
N THR A 954 26.51 14.96 37.03
CA THR A 954 27.87 14.42 36.88
C THR A 954 27.95 12.98 37.35
N ASP A 955 27.49 12.70 38.58
CA ASP A 955 27.50 11.35 39.16
C ASP A 955 26.66 10.38 38.32
N PHE A 956 25.46 10.81 37.92
CA PHE A 956 24.56 10.03 37.09
C PHE A 956 25.19 9.61 35.76
N TRP A 957 25.87 10.52 35.06
CA TRP A 957 26.57 10.17 33.83
C TRP A 957 27.82 9.33 34.09
N SER A 958 28.58 9.64 35.14
CA SER A 958 29.76 8.86 35.54
C SER A 958 29.41 7.38 35.74
N ASP A 959 28.36 7.09 36.51
CA ASP A 959 27.89 5.73 36.79
C ASP A 959 27.49 4.98 35.50
N ILE A 960 26.85 5.68 34.56
CA ILE A 960 26.45 5.12 33.26
C ILE A 960 27.67 4.77 32.40
N PHE A 961 28.62 5.71 32.29
CA PHE A 961 29.83 5.48 31.50
C PHE A 961 30.70 4.37 32.12
N GLN A 962 30.81 4.32 33.44
CA GLN A 962 31.48 3.23 34.16
C GLN A 962 30.79 1.88 33.93
N THR A 963 29.45 1.85 34.00
CA THR A 963 28.66 0.65 33.68
C THR A 963 28.92 0.16 32.27
N LEU A 964 28.95 1.06 31.28
CA LEU A 964 29.24 0.69 29.89
C LEU A 964 30.70 0.22 29.70
N LYS A 965 31.66 0.88 30.36
CA LYS A 965 33.08 0.52 30.35
C LYS A 965 33.27 -0.92 30.85
N GLN A 966 32.66 -1.26 31.99
CA GLN A 966 32.78 -2.57 32.62
C GLN A 966 31.96 -3.65 31.90
N ALA A 967 30.70 -3.38 31.54
CA ALA A 967 29.81 -4.38 30.92
C ALA A 967 30.22 -4.76 29.49
N LEU A 968 30.82 -3.83 28.74
CA LEU A 968 31.23 -4.05 27.34
C LEU A 968 32.73 -4.31 27.19
N ASN A 969 33.50 -4.22 28.29
CA ASN A 969 34.96 -4.33 28.30
C ASN A 969 35.64 -3.42 27.27
N ILE A 970 35.30 -2.13 27.29
CA ILE A 970 35.82 -1.11 26.36
C ILE A 970 36.45 0.05 27.13
N SER A 971 37.44 0.73 26.54
CA SER A 971 37.89 2.03 27.05
C SER A 971 36.92 3.12 26.58
N LEU A 972 36.22 3.75 27.53
CA LEU A 972 35.20 4.75 27.25
C LEU A 972 35.26 5.88 28.28
N GLU A 973 35.60 7.07 27.82
CA GLU A 973 35.57 8.30 28.63
C GLU A 973 34.25 9.06 28.45
N PRO A 974 33.78 9.82 29.47
CA PRO A 974 32.57 10.62 29.38
C PRO A 974 32.63 11.61 28.19
N ASN A 975 31.70 11.46 27.24
CA ASN A 975 31.67 12.25 26.01
C ASN A 975 30.25 12.81 25.76
N PRO A 976 30.08 14.13 25.51
CA PRO A 976 28.78 14.74 25.26
C PRO A 976 28.05 14.19 24.03
N LEU A 977 28.77 13.85 22.94
CA LEU A 977 28.15 13.31 21.72
C LEU A 977 27.59 11.91 21.95
N THR A 978 28.27 11.09 22.77
CA THR A 978 27.77 9.78 23.18
C THR A 978 26.58 9.92 24.12
N ALA A 979 26.68 10.79 25.13
CA ALA A 979 25.61 11.02 26.10
C ALA A 979 24.34 11.61 25.48
N LEU A 980 24.45 12.53 24.51
CA LEU A 980 23.32 13.26 23.93
C LEU A 980 22.75 12.58 22.67
N PHE A 981 23.60 11.98 21.85
CA PHE A 981 23.18 11.44 20.56
C PHE A 981 23.38 9.93 20.44
N GLY A 982 24.10 9.30 21.37
CA GLY A 982 24.47 7.88 21.27
C GLY A 982 25.57 7.63 20.24
N LEU A 983 26.29 8.67 19.80
CA LEU A 983 27.37 8.55 18.85
C LEU A 983 28.62 8.02 19.56
N PRO A 984 29.20 6.87 19.15
CA PRO A 984 30.41 6.37 19.77
C PRO A 984 31.62 7.28 19.48
N PRO A 985 32.60 7.39 20.40
CA PRO A 985 33.77 8.25 20.22
C PRO A 985 34.72 7.75 19.13
N THR A 986 34.74 6.44 18.84
CA THR A 986 35.48 5.85 17.73
C THR A 986 34.59 4.94 16.88
N LYS A 987 34.84 4.88 15.58
CA LYS A 987 34.11 3.97 14.66
C LYS A 987 34.58 2.51 14.74
N ASN A 988 35.65 2.24 15.50
CA ASN A 988 36.29 0.92 15.59
C ASN A 988 35.54 -0.06 16.51
N PHE A 989 34.52 0.40 17.26
CA PHE A 989 33.73 -0.51 18.09
C PHE A 989 32.86 -1.45 17.23
N PRO A 990 32.66 -2.71 17.65
CA PRO A 990 31.71 -3.60 17.01
C PRO A 990 30.30 -3.00 16.91
N ASN A 991 29.57 -3.29 15.83
CA ASN A 991 28.20 -2.81 15.63
C ASN A 991 27.25 -3.16 16.78
N THR A 992 27.49 -4.28 17.49
CA THR A 992 26.74 -4.69 18.68
C THR A 992 26.96 -3.71 19.83
N THR A 993 28.22 -3.39 20.13
CA THR A 993 28.63 -2.43 21.16
C THR A 993 28.05 -1.03 20.89
N GLN A 994 28.17 -0.54 19.66
CA GLN A 994 27.62 0.77 19.27
C GLN A 994 26.09 0.81 19.47
N ARG A 995 25.39 -0.29 19.19
CA ARG A 995 23.94 -0.38 19.39
C ARG A 995 23.55 -0.36 20.87
N VAL A 996 24.29 -1.07 21.73
CA VAL A 996 24.06 -1.03 23.18
C VAL A 996 24.24 0.39 23.69
N MET A 997 25.34 1.06 23.36
CA MET A 997 25.61 2.44 23.77
C MET A 997 24.51 3.41 23.31
N ALA A 998 24.10 3.34 22.05
CA ALA A 998 23.07 4.23 21.51
C ALA A 998 21.71 4.06 22.21
N PHE A 999 21.36 2.82 22.56
CA PHE A 999 20.11 2.49 23.24
C PHE A 999 20.13 2.85 24.73
N THR A 1000 21.19 2.51 25.46
CA THR A 1000 21.26 2.77 26.90
C THR A 1000 21.36 4.26 27.20
N THR A 1001 22.12 5.01 26.41
CA THR A 1001 22.16 6.48 26.52
C THR A 1001 20.84 7.13 26.10
N LEU A 1002 20.08 6.55 25.17
CA LEU A 1002 18.70 6.98 24.86
C LEU A 1002 17.83 6.92 26.10
N LEU A 1003 17.89 5.81 26.84
CA LEU A 1003 17.11 5.62 28.05
C LEU A 1003 17.57 6.54 29.19
N ALA A 1004 18.87 6.86 29.26
CA ALA A 1004 19.37 7.89 30.18
C ALA A 1004 18.78 9.28 29.87
N ARG A 1005 18.70 9.67 28.59
CA ARG A 1005 18.02 10.92 28.21
C ARG A 1005 16.53 10.90 28.55
N ARG A 1006 15.90 9.73 28.46
CA ARG A 1006 14.50 9.53 28.85
C ARG A 1006 14.31 9.71 30.36
N THR A 1007 15.16 9.16 31.22
CA THR A 1007 15.07 9.35 32.67
C THR A 1007 15.29 10.81 33.07
N ILE A 1008 16.25 11.51 32.44
CA ILE A 1008 16.44 12.96 32.61
C ILE A 1008 15.16 13.73 32.24
N LEU A 1009 14.49 13.36 31.14
CA LEU A 1009 13.24 13.99 30.70
C LEU A 1009 12.05 13.70 31.63
N LEU A 1010 12.01 12.54 32.29
CA LEU A 1010 10.99 12.24 33.30
C LEU A 1010 11.16 13.14 34.53
N LYS A 1011 12.41 13.48 34.90
CA LYS A 1011 12.75 14.45 35.94
C LYS A 1011 13.15 15.83 35.39
N TRP A 1012 12.55 16.26 34.26
CA TRP A 1012 12.98 17.49 33.57
C TRP A 1012 12.83 18.76 34.40
N LYS A 1013 11.78 18.84 35.22
CA LYS A 1013 11.50 19.99 36.09
C LYS A 1013 11.86 19.74 37.56
N HIS A 1014 12.30 18.54 37.91
CA HIS A 1014 12.54 18.13 39.29
C HIS A 1014 13.87 18.69 39.80
N VAL A 1015 13.96 18.93 41.12
CA VAL A 1015 15.18 19.45 41.77
C VAL A 1015 16.24 18.35 41.87
N SER A 1016 15.83 17.13 42.23
CA SER A 1016 16.74 15.98 42.28
C SER A 1016 17.01 15.34 40.91
N PRO A 1017 18.25 14.89 40.64
CA PRO A 1017 18.60 14.20 39.41
C PRO A 1017 18.03 12.77 39.35
N PRO A 1018 18.06 12.13 38.17
CA PRO A 1018 17.80 10.69 38.05
C PRO A 1018 18.86 9.87 38.77
N THR A 1019 18.49 8.68 39.27
CA THR A 1019 19.43 7.74 39.90
C THR A 1019 19.84 6.65 38.92
N HIS A 1020 21.00 6.04 39.13
CA HIS A 1020 21.46 4.88 38.33
C HIS A 1020 20.45 3.72 38.34
N ASN A 1021 19.88 3.40 39.51
CA ASN A 1021 18.81 2.39 39.67
C ASN A 1021 17.59 2.68 38.78
N SER A 1022 17.17 3.95 38.66
CA SER A 1022 16.05 4.34 37.80
C SER A 1022 16.33 4.09 36.32
N TRP A 1023 17.59 4.23 35.89
CA TRP A 1023 18.03 3.96 34.53
C TRP A 1023 18.13 2.45 34.24
N ILE A 1024 18.65 1.65 35.17
CA ILE A 1024 18.65 0.17 35.05
C ILE A 1024 17.22 -0.35 34.91
N ARG A 1025 16.28 0.15 35.72
CA ARG A 1025 14.86 -0.25 35.64
C ARG A 1025 14.26 0.03 34.25
N GLU A 1026 14.52 1.21 33.68
CA GLU A 1026 14.07 1.55 32.33
C GLU A 1026 14.75 0.70 31.24
N ILE A 1027 16.03 0.33 31.40
CA ILE A 1027 16.73 -0.62 30.52
C ILE A 1027 16.02 -1.98 30.53
N LEU A 1028 15.79 -2.56 31.71
CA LEU A 1028 15.18 -3.88 31.83
C LEU A 1028 13.76 -3.93 31.24
N GLN A 1029 12.96 -2.89 31.47
CA GLN A 1029 11.63 -2.77 30.88
C GLN A 1029 11.68 -2.62 29.35
N CYS A 1030 12.61 -1.82 28.82
CA CYS A 1030 12.69 -1.56 27.38
C CYS A 1030 13.43 -2.67 26.60
N LEU A 1031 14.29 -3.47 27.25
CA LEU A 1031 14.97 -4.61 26.65
C LEU A 1031 13.99 -5.66 26.13
N GLN A 1032 12.84 -5.82 26.79
CA GLN A 1032 11.75 -6.68 26.31
C GLN A 1032 11.30 -6.27 24.90
N LEU A 1033 11.16 -4.97 24.63
CA LEU A 1033 10.78 -4.45 23.32
C LEU A 1033 11.86 -4.69 22.26
N GLU A 1034 13.14 -4.67 22.63
CA GLU A 1034 14.22 -5.04 21.71
C GLU A 1034 14.26 -6.56 21.47
N LYS A 1035 13.99 -7.42 22.46
CA LYS A 1035 13.87 -8.88 22.24
C LYS A 1035 12.80 -9.21 21.20
N LEU A 1036 11.67 -8.50 21.26
CA LEU A 1036 10.60 -8.58 20.25
C LEU A 1036 11.10 -8.22 18.84
N ARG A 1037 12.01 -7.25 18.70
CA ARG A 1037 12.64 -6.86 17.41
C ARG A 1037 13.27 -8.04 16.70
N PHE A 1038 14.13 -8.72 17.44
CA PHE A 1038 15.02 -9.72 16.90
C PHE A 1038 14.25 -11.01 16.66
N SER A 1039 13.27 -11.31 17.52
CA SER A 1039 12.26 -12.35 17.26
C SER A 1039 11.50 -12.09 15.96
N GLN A 1040 10.94 -10.89 15.74
CA GLN A 1040 10.20 -10.59 14.50
C GLN A 1040 11.05 -10.68 13.22
N LYS A 1041 12.36 -10.46 13.31
CA LYS A 1041 13.29 -10.56 12.18
C LYS A 1041 13.93 -11.94 12.01
N GLY A 1042 13.60 -12.91 12.87
CA GLY A 1042 14.20 -14.25 12.83
C GLY A 1042 15.67 -14.29 13.20
N SER A 1043 16.06 -13.48 14.19
CA SER A 1043 17.46 -13.23 14.54
C SER A 1043 17.66 -13.18 16.07
N LEU A 1044 17.02 -14.10 16.81
CA LEU A 1044 17.17 -14.19 18.28
C LEU A 1044 18.62 -14.39 18.73
N THR A 1045 19.43 -15.12 17.96
CA THR A 1045 20.87 -15.29 18.23
C THR A 1045 21.63 -13.96 18.24
N ALA A 1046 21.28 -13.02 17.34
CA ALA A 1046 21.89 -11.70 17.32
C ALA A 1046 21.42 -10.81 18.49
N PHE A 1047 20.24 -11.07 19.06
CA PHE A 1047 19.82 -10.40 20.30
C PHE A 1047 20.76 -10.78 21.44
N HIS A 1048 20.92 -12.08 21.68
CA HIS A 1048 21.79 -12.61 22.72
C HIS A 1048 23.23 -12.10 22.59
N LYS A 1049 23.81 -12.21 21.39
CA LYS A 1049 25.14 -11.64 21.08
C LYS A 1049 25.26 -10.14 21.37
N THR A 1050 24.17 -9.37 21.26
CA THR A 1050 24.19 -7.91 21.47
C THR A 1050 24.00 -7.54 22.94
N TRP A 1051 23.10 -8.22 23.66
CA TRP A 1051 22.59 -7.74 24.96
C TRP A 1051 23.08 -8.56 26.16
N ASP A 1052 23.48 -9.81 25.97
CA ASP A 1052 23.91 -10.69 27.07
C ASP A 1052 25.07 -10.10 27.90
N PRO A 1053 26.09 -9.41 27.33
CA PRO A 1053 27.14 -8.78 28.14
C PRO A 1053 26.59 -7.76 29.15
N LEU A 1054 25.62 -6.94 28.73
CA LEU A 1054 24.98 -5.96 29.60
C LEU A 1054 24.05 -6.62 30.62
N ILE A 1055 23.28 -7.64 30.20
CA ILE A 1055 22.36 -8.37 31.08
C ILE A 1055 23.14 -9.12 32.16
N ALA A 1056 24.24 -9.80 31.79
CA ALA A 1056 25.10 -10.51 32.73
C ALA A 1056 25.74 -9.55 33.73
N TYR A 1057 26.24 -8.39 33.28
CA TYR A 1057 26.75 -7.36 34.17
C TYR A 1057 25.68 -6.88 35.16
N ILE A 1058 24.49 -6.48 34.71
CA ILE A 1058 23.39 -6.03 35.59
C ILE A 1058 22.98 -7.14 36.58
N SER A 1059 23.01 -8.40 36.14
CA SER A 1059 22.69 -9.56 36.98
C SER A 1059 23.72 -9.72 38.12
N ASN A 1060 24.99 -9.43 37.84
CA ASN A 1060 26.11 -9.62 38.77
C ASN A 1060 26.42 -8.37 39.63
N SER A 1061 26.15 -7.15 39.13
CA SER A 1061 26.65 -5.89 39.70
C SER A 1061 25.66 -5.14 40.61
N VAL A 1062 24.38 -5.53 40.66
CA VAL A 1062 23.40 -4.84 41.53
C VAL A 1062 23.54 -5.36 42.98
N THR A 1063 24.39 -4.68 43.74
CA THR A 1063 24.38 -4.63 45.22
C THR A 1063 23.57 -3.41 45.66
N VAL A 1064 22.47 -3.63 46.36
CA VAL A 1064 21.62 -2.55 46.89
C VAL A 1064 22.20 -2.10 48.23
N THR A 1065 22.48 -0.80 48.37
CA THR A 1065 22.79 -0.19 49.66
C THR A 1065 21.50 -0.02 50.48
N PRO A 1066 21.56 -0.08 51.83
CA PRO A 1066 20.37 -0.15 52.69
C PRO A 1066 19.42 1.06 52.65
N ASP A 1067 19.82 2.20 52.07
CA ASP A 1067 19.11 3.48 52.19
C ASP A 1067 17.81 3.59 51.37
N ASP A 1068 17.52 2.66 50.46
CA ASP A 1068 16.30 2.70 49.64
C ASP A 1068 15.07 2.03 50.31
N ALA A 1069 15.21 1.51 51.53
CA ALA A 1069 14.10 0.89 52.29
C ALA A 1069 13.20 1.91 53.03
N GLU A 1070 13.67 3.13 53.28
CA GLU A 1070 12.91 4.13 54.06
C GLU A 1070 11.97 5.03 53.23
N ASN A 1071 12.07 5.03 51.89
CA ASN A 1071 11.20 5.86 51.04
C ASN A 1071 10.01 5.10 50.43
N ALA A 1072 9.68 3.92 50.95
CA ALA A 1072 8.56 3.09 50.52
C ALA A 1072 7.57 2.76 51.66
N SER A 1073 7.42 3.67 52.62
CA SER A 1073 6.24 3.79 53.48
C SER A 1073 5.30 4.85 52.94
#